data_AF-A0A3N5KPQ6-F1
#
_entry.id   AF-A0A3N5KPQ6-F1
#
_cell.length_a   1.000
_cell.length_b   1.000
_cell.length_c   1.000
_cell.angle_alpha   90.00
_cell.angle_beta   90.00
_cell.angle_gamma   90.00
#
_symmetry.space_group_name_H-M   'P 1'
#
loop_
_entity.id
_entity.type
_entity.pdbx_description
1 polymer ?
#
loop_
_entity_poly.entity_id
_entity_poly.type
_entity_poly.pdbx_seq_one_letter_code
_entity_poly.pdbx_strand_id
1 'polypeptide(L)'
;EINFEFNSSILSDGYPSLLRLSELLSQHPDYKERVEGHTDYVGSLEYNDKLALARAETVRSFLLKYGANPGQIETDGRGKRNPQVDNQSTEGRFMNRRVALTVTDGTGTVVSAGGVGDAVKAITEADAKQLNCCQDVLSKLDKLDEILALLRGLKDQNDLLKQEVAALKQDSDALRKAQAGVQQQVAQLPKPPERDELASMMEATAQKAIEATRPKRFQLLGLNLGSDTTGNLAATGKARFFAPFGSSHALQAEAEYMRWADRQEGQFDVGLLSRHGSFQAGLFSSFKRVELKDFRAGGTLGQASVAMDYLFSRGRIGVFGTKSFLDDPLIQRVALSRNIFRETYLSVVDQVGGSTQIGLYKDAYIEGNLGALFRQGGSNRPGGMIRFVQPLNPRWAFTLEAGLNETLVGANDSGRVAVGFQFGNWIRPKEFAGLKSPVPMDVPRIRYEMLTRTVRTGNDPPVADAGPDQIGVAAGPIHLDGSGSYDPDGDPITYQWEQVSGPTVSLTGMNTVQSTFTAAEGQAYTFRLTVRDDRGGSGQARVTVTAATVVRPQVRILRFLATPAQIKVGEVSTLSWETENATEVTISGIGEVGLNGTTTVSPAETTTYTLTAKNEFGQVSTTATVQVTAVGPPEPSNHPPVADAGPNQTTMNREAQLNGSGSSDPDGDPITYSWRVAGAKPAQIIGANTATPTVKFLQDYGDYVFELTVTDDKGARSTALTTVNFLDP
;
A
#
# COMPACT_ATOMS: atom_id res chain seq x y z
N GLU A 1 -7.14 24.50 7.80
CA GLU A 1 -7.62 23.15 8.13
C GLU A 1 -7.93 22.40 6.83
N ILE A 2 -7.86 21.07 6.86
CA ILE A 2 -8.13 20.18 5.70
C ILE A 2 -9.08 19.08 6.14
N ASN A 3 -10.21 18.89 5.45
CA ASN A 3 -11.20 17.88 5.83
C ASN A 3 -11.02 16.57 5.06
N PHE A 4 -11.40 15.47 5.70
CA PHE A 4 -11.27 14.12 5.16
C PHE A 4 -12.63 13.40 5.12
N GLU A 5 -12.79 12.58 4.08
CA GLU A 5 -13.94 11.70 3.96
C GLU A 5 -14.05 10.70 5.11
N PHE A 6 -15.25 10.15 5.28
CA PHE A 6 -15.48 9.12 6.29
C PHE A 6 -14.53 7.95 6.10
N ASN A 7 -13.90 7.52 7.20
CA ASN A 7 -12.99 6.38 7.21
C ASN A 7 -11.80 6.44 6.23
N SER A 8 -11.37 7.64 5.86
CA SER A 8 -10.32 7.85 4.86
C SER A 8 -9.19 8.71 5.38
N SER A 9 -7.95 8.37 5.03
CA SER A 9 -6.76 9.23 5.12
C SER A 9 -6.30 9.74 3.76
N ILE A 10 -7.09 9.54 2.70
CA ILE A 10 -6.76 10.03 1.36
C ILE A 10 -7.07 11.53 1.31
N LEU A 11 -6.07 12.32 0.93
CA LEU A 11 -6.23 13.74 0.67
C LEU A 11 -7.07 13.92 -0.61
N SER A 12 -8.27 14.48 -0.49
CA SER A 12 -9.20 14.71 -1.60
C SER A 12 -9.44 16.19 -1.91
N ASP A 13 -9.01 17.09 -1.03
CA ASP A 13 -9.17 18.54 -1.13
C ASP A 13 -7.99 19.28 -0.47
N GLY A 14 -7.89 20.59 -0.65
CA GLY A 14 -6.91 21.45 0.00
C GLY A 14 -5.57 21.57 -0.72
N TYR A 15 -5.44 20.99 -1.92
CA TYR A 15 -4.22 21.02 -2.74
C TYR A 15 -3.64 22.44 -2.98
N PRO A 16 -4.45 23.47 -3.34
CA PRO A 16 -3.88 24.80 -3.58
C PRO A 16 -3.31 25.43 -2.31
N SER A 17 -3.96 25.22 -1.16
CA SER A 17 -3.52 25.75 0.13
C SER A 17 -2.27 25.04 0.65
N LEU A 18 -2.22 23.71 0.50
CA LEU A 18 -1.05 22.91 0.88
C LEU A 18 0.15 23.16 -0.02
N LEU A 19 -0.06 23.44 -1.32
CA LEU A 19 1.03 23.79 -2.23
C LEU A 19 1.65 25.15 -1.85
N ARG A 20 0.81 26.15 -1.54
CA ARG A 20 1.28 27.45 -1.01
C ARG A 20 2.00 27.31 0.32
N LEU A 21 1.49 26.47 1.22
CA LEU A 21 2.14 26.18 2.49
C LEU A 21 3.50 25.50 2.29
N SER A 22 3.59 24.54 1.36
CA SER A 22 4.85 23.88 1.00
C SER A 22 5.87 24.87 0.44
N GLU A 23 5.43 25.80 -0.40
CA GLU A 23 6.27 26.87 -0.95
C GLU A 23 6.77 27.82 0.16
N LEU A 24 5.88 28.21 1.09
CA LEU A 24 6.24 29.02 2.26
C LEU A 24 7.30 28.33 3.14
N LEU A 25 7.12 27.04 3.44
CA LEU A 25 8.07 26.27 4.25
C LEU A 25 9.42 26.08 3.54
N SER A 26 9.40 25.92 2.22
CA SER A 26 10.63 25.84 1.40
C SER A 26 11.44 27.14 1.42
N GLN A 27 10.76 28.30 1.40
CA GLN A 27 11.39 29.62 1.42
C GLN A 27 11.87 30.05 2.81
N HIS A 28 11.31 29.47 3.88
CA HIS A 28 11.63 29.83 5.27
C HIS A 28 12.07 28.62 6.10
N PRO A 29 13.35 28.20 6.04
CA PRO A 29 13.86 27.02 6.74
C PRO A 29 13.72 27.05 8.28
N ASP A 30 13.58 28.25 8.86
CA ASP A 30 13.38 28.48 10.29
C ASP A 30 11.94 28.23 10.74
N TYR A 31 10.98 28.13 9.82
CA TYR A 31 9.57 27.90 10.15
C TYR A 31 9.33 26.45 10.54
N LYS A 32 8.39 26.24 11.47
CA LYS A 32 7.92 24.93 11.93
C LYS A 32 6.43 24.79 11.68
N GLU A 33 6.01 23.63 11.19
CA GLU A 33 4.62 23.26 10.93
C GLU A 33 4.21 22.10 11.83
N ARG A 34 3.08 22.27 12.53
CA ARG A 34 2.45 21.21 13.33
C ARG A 34 1.16 20.76 12.66
N VAL A 35 1.14 19.47 12.30
CA VAL A 35 0.05 18.80 11.58
C VAL A 35 -0.70 17.86 12.52
N GLU A 36 -1.91 18.23 12.94
CA GLU A 36 -2.70 17.44 13.90
C GLU A 36 -3.91 16.79 13.22
N GLY A 37 -3.97 15.46 13.22
CA GLY A 37 -5.10 14.70 12.67
C GLY A 37 -6.21 14.45 13.68
N HIS A 38 -7.47 14.56 13.23
CA HIS A 38 -8.67 14.34 14.03
C HIS A 38 -9.64 13.39 13.31
N THR A 39 -10.49 12.74 14.10
CA THR A 39 -11.59 11.89 13.61
C THR A 39 -12.93 12.31 14.20
N ASP A 40 -14.02 11.75 13.66
CA ASP A 40 -15.32 11.80 14.34
C ASP A 40 -15.39 10.75 15.47
N TYR A 41 -16.56 10.61 16.09
CA TYR A 41 -16.74 9.71 17.24
C TYR A 41 -16.88 8.22 16.89
N VAL A 42 -17.04 7.88 15.60
CA VAL A 42 -17.41 6.53 15.16
C VAL A 42 -16.18 5.61 15.21
N GLY A 43 -16.32 4.41 15.78
CA GLY A 43 -15.25 3.41 15.90
C GLY A 43 -14.51 3.42 17.23
N SER A 44 -13.57 2.47 17.39
CA SER A 44 -12.79 2.32 18.62
C SER A 44 -11.81 3.48 18.81
N LEU A 45 -11.34 3.68 20.04
CA LEU A 45 -10.35 4.71 20.34
C LEU A 45 -9.04 4.44 19.58
N GLU A 46 -8.53 3.21 19.66
CA GLU A 46 -7.30 2.79 19.00
C GLU A 46 -7.37 2.94 17.46
N TYR A 47 -8.54 2.63 16.87
CA TYR A 47 -8.75 2.80 15.45
C TYR A 47 -8.69 4.27 15.02
N ASN A 48 -9.39 5.13 15.78
CA ASN A 48 -9.42 6.57 15.50
C ASN A 48 -8.06 7.23 15.71
N ASP A 49 -7.26 6.75 16.66
CA ASP A 49 -5.90 7.23 16.89
C ASP A 49 -5.00 6.90 15.68
N LYS A 50 -5.07 5.66 15.18
CA LYS A 50 -4.36 5.23 13.97
C LYS A 50 -4.80 6.03 12.74
N LEU A 51 -6.10 6.24 12.55
CA LEU A 51 -6.66 6.97 11.41
C LEU A 51 -6.29 8.47 11.45
N ALA A 52 -6.34 9.09 12.62
CA ALA A 52 -5.90 10.47 12.81
C ALA A 52 -4.43 10.66 12.44
N LEU A 53 -3.55 9.77 12.93
CA LEU A 53 -2.12 9.84 12.58
C LEU A 53 -1.89 9.62 11.08
N ALA A 54 -2.59 8.67 10.46
CA ALA A 54 -2.49 8.42 9.02
C ALA A 54 -2.90 9.64 8.17
N ARG A 55 -3.89 10.43 8.62
CA ARG A 55 -4.27 11.70 7.98
C ARG A 55 -3.18 12.75 8.10
N ALA A 56 -2.61 12.91 9.30
CA ALA A 56 -1.52 13.85 9.52
C ALA A 56 -0.30 13.50 8.66
N GLU A 57 0.07 12.22 8.58
CA GLU A 57 1.16 11.74 7.72
C GLU A 57 0.91 11.90 6.23
N THR A 58 -0.36 11.81 5.80
CA THR A 58 -0.72 12.08 4.41
C THR A 58 -0.47 13.53 4.04
N VAL A 59 -0.84 14.47 4.92
CA VAL A 59 -0.58 15.90 4.70
C VAL A 59 0.92 16.21 4.79
N ARG A 60 1.64 15.61 5.74
CA ARG A 60 3.10 15.72 5.82
C ARG A 60 3.77 15.23 4.54
N SER A 61 3.38 14.06 4.05
CA SER A 61 3.93 13.49 2.81
C SER A 61 3.70 14.39 1.60
N PHE A 62 2.55 15.06 1.55
CA PHE A 62 2.28 16.06 0.53
C PHE A 62 3.25 17.25 0.63
N LEU A 63 3.39 17.86 1.81
CA LEU A 63 4.29 19.01 1.99
C LEU A 63 5.75 18.66 1.66
N LEU A 64 6.22 17.47 2.05
CA LEU A 64 7.57 17.01 1.69
C LEU A 64 7.75 16.84 0.19
N LYS A 65 6.75 16.26 -0.48
CA LYS A 65 6.77 16.03 -1.93
C LYS A 65 6.91 17.33 -2.73
N TYR A 66 6.37 18.44 -2.21
CA TYR A 66 6.35 19.73 -2.89
C TYR A 66 7.35 20.75 -2.32
N GLY A 67 8.33 20.30 -1.51
CA GLY A 67 9.53 21.09 -1.20
C GLY A 67 9.71 21.54 0.25
N ALA A 68 8.82 21.21 1.18
CA ALA A 68 9.05 21.46 2.60
C ALA A 68 10.14 20.54 3.16
N ASN A 69 10.97 21.02 4.10
CA ASN A 69 12.03 20.19 4.68
C ASN A 69 11.50 19.26 5.78
N PRO A 70 12.02 18.02 5.90
CA PRO A 70 11.59 17.05 6.92
C PRO A 70 11.69 17.56 8.36
N GLY A 71 12.72 18.35 8.66
CA GLY A 71 12.95 18.90 10.00
C GLY A 71 12.00 20.04 10.38
N GLN A 72 11.14 20.50 9.48
CA GLN A 72 10.19 21.57 9.72
C GLN A 72 8.82 21.05 10.16
N ILE A 73 8.49 19.79 9.92
CA ILE A 73 7.12 19.28 10.05
C ILE A 73 7.02 18.25 11.18
N GLU A 74 6.15 18.52 12.16
CA GLU A 74 5.75 17.60 13.24
C GLU A 74 4.32 17.09 13.01
N THR A 75 4.08 15.80 13.19
CA THR A 75 2.76 15.16 13.05
C THR A 75 2.26 14.62 14.37
N ASP A 76 0.97 14.80 14.65
CA ASP A 76 0.29 14.31 15.86
C ASP A 76 -1.10 13.75 15.53
N GLY A 77 -1.49 12.67 16.20
CA GLY A 77 -2.77 11.98 16.03
C GLY A 77 -3.68 12.19 17.24
N ARG A 78 -4.65 13.10 17.15
CA ARG A 78 -5.58 13.40 18.26
C ARG A 78 -6.78 12.46 18.34
N GLY A 79 -7.00 11.63 17.32
CA GLY A 79 -8.12 10.69 17.24
C GLY A 79 -9.45 11.41 17.47
N LYS A 80 -10.33 10.79 18.26
CA LYS A 80 -11.64 11.35 18.62
C LYS A 80 -11.64 12.18 19.91
N ARG A 81 -10.46 12.47 20.49
CA ARG A 81 -10.32 13.06 21.84
C ARG A 81 -10.57 14.57 21.90
N ASN A 82 -10.54 15.26 20.77
CA ASN A 82 -10.74 16.70 20.70
C ASN A 82 -11.68 17.10 19.54
N PRO A 83 -13.00 16.85 19.68
CA PRO A 83 -13.98 17.29 18.68
C PRO A 83 -14.14 18.81 18.71
N GLN A 84 -14.20 19.44 17.53
CA GLN A 84 -14.40 20.88 17.36
C GLN A 84 -15.87 21.27 17.51
N VAL A 85 -16.76 20.38 17.07
CA VAL A 85 -18.22 20.54 17.14
C VAL A 85 -18.84 19.22 17.61
N ASP A 86 -20.12 19.25 17.97
CA ASP A 86 -20.82 18.01 18.31
C ASP A 86 -20.84 17.02 17.13
N ASN A 87 -20.97 15.73 17.43
CA ASN A 87 -20.98 14.67 16.43
C ASN A 87 -22.40 14.19 16.08
N GLN A 88 -23.44 14.92 16.49
CA GLN A 88 -24.83 14.49 16.32
C GLN A 88 -25.26 14.61 14.85
N SER A 89 -24.88 15.71 14.19
CA SER A 89 -25.16 15.95 12.77
C SER A 89 -24.09 15.34 11.85
N THR A 90 -24.46 15.11 10.59
CA THR A 90 -23.53 14.64 9.55
C THR A 90 -22.46 15.69 9.26
N GLU A 91 -22.88 16.96 9.28
CA GLU A 91 -22.04 18.14 9.14
C GLU A 91 -21.05 18.24 10.29
N GLY A 92 -21.49 18.04 11.54
CA GLY A 92 -20.63 18.05 12.72
C GLY A 92 -19.56 16.95 12.68
N ARG A 93 -19.94 15.74 12.25
CA ARG A 93 -18.98 14.65 12.01
C ARG A 93 -17.98 15.00 10.91
N PHE A 94 -18.41 15.64 9.82
CA PHE A 94 -17.52 16.07 8.74
C PHE A 94 -16.51 17.12 9.21
N MET A 95 -16.94 18.09 10.02
CA MET A 95 -16.05 19.10 10.60
C MET A 95 -15.03 18.48 11.58
N ASN A 96 -15.40 17.43 12.30
CA ASN A 96 -14.49 16.73 13.21
C ASN A 96 -13.46 15.84 12.48
N ARG A 97 -13.74 15.40 11.25
CA ARG A 97 -12.77 14.69 10.39
C ARG A 97 -11.85 15.68 9.68
N ARG A 98 -10.91 16.28 10.43
CA ARG A 98 -10.01 17.31 9.92
C ARG A 98 -8.54 17.04 10.23
N VAL A 99 -7.67 17.74 9.51
CA VAL A 99 -6.28 17.99 9.89
C VAL A 99 -6.14 19.49 10.16
N ALA A 100 -5.69 19.82 11.36
CA ALA A 100 -5.34 21.18 11.75
C ALA A 100 -3.84 21.42 11.45
N LEU A 101 -3.53 22.61 10.95
CA LEU A 101 -2.21 23.01 10.49
C LEU A 101 -1.83 24.28 11.24
N THR A 102 -0.65 24.30 11.85
CA THR A 102 -0.16 25.45 12.62
C THR A 102 1.29 25.72 12.24
N VAL A 103 1.51 26.84 11.54
CA VAL A 103 2.84 27.33 11.20
C VAL A 103 3.33 28.25 12.31
N THR A 104 4.58 28.12 12.70
CA THR A 104 5.29 29.04 13.59
C THR A 104 6.60 29.49 12.96
N ASP A 105 7.00 30.73 13.20
CA ASP A 105 8.30 31.25 12.76
C ASP A 105 9.45 30.76 13.66
N GLY A 106 10.69 31.13 13.34
CA GLY A 106 11.87 30.77 14.15
C GLY A 106 11.86 31.28 15.59
N THR A 107 10.91 32.15 15.98
CA THR A 107 10.70 32.64 17.34
C THR A 107 9.59 31.91 18.10
N GLY A 108 8.88 31.00 17.43
CA GLY A 108 7.74 30.26 17.97
C GLY A 108 6.41 31.03 17.88
N THR A 109 6.37 32.15 17.15
CA THR A 109 5.14 32.93 16.95
C THR A 109 4.31 32.30 15.84
N VAL A 110 3.01 32.08 16.08
CA VAL A 110 2.11 31.49 15.07
C VAL A 110 2.02 32.42 13.87
N VAL A 111 2.42 31.92 12.71
CA VAL A 111 2.26 32.57 11.41
C VAL A 111 0.82 32.31 10.97
N SER A 112 -0.11 33.12 11.45
CA SER A 112 -1.48 33.06 10.95
C SER A 112 -1.48 33.52 9.49
N ALA A 113 -2.02 32.71 8.59
CA ALA A 113 -2.54 33.25 7.34
C ALA A 113 -3.63 34.25 7.75
N GLY A 114 -3.31 35.55 7.67
CA GLY A 114 -4.30 36.61 7.82
C GLY A 114 -5.51 36.23 6.99
N GLY A 115 -6.70 36.36 7.58
CA GLY A 115 -7.95 36.00 6.92
C GLY A 115 -8.09 36.69 5.57
N VAL A 116 -9.14 36.35 4.81
CA VAL A 116 -9.41 36.87 3.46
C VAL A 116 -9.27 38.41 3.33
N GLY A 117 -9.40 39.18 4.43
CA GLY A 117 -9.14 40.63 4.47
C GLY A 117 -7.67 41.07 4.39
N ASP A 118 -6.70 40.29 4.87
CA ASP A 118 -5.28 40.66 4.84
C ASP A 118 -4.61 40.30 3.50
N ALA A 119 -5.10 39.24 2.85
CA ALA A 119 -4.71 38.89 1.47
C ALA A 119 -5.13 39.98 0.45
N VAL A 120 -6.19 40.75 0.73
CA VAL A 120 -6.62 41.88 -0.10
C VAL A 120 -5.72 43.11 0.11
N LYS A 121 -5.16 43.30 1.30
CA LYS A 121 -4.21 44.39 1.61
C LYS A 121 -2.81 44.16 1.02
N ALA A 122 -2.38 42.90 0.90
CA ALA A 122 -1.08 42.56 0.32
C ALA A 122 -1.05 42.62 -1.21
N ILE A 123 -2.20 42.62 -1.88
CA ILE A 123 -2.32 42.75 -3.35
C ILE A 123 -2.20 44.22 -3.80
N THR A 124 -2.33 45.19 -2.89
CA THR A 124 -2.31 46.61 -3.26
C THR A 124 -0.93 47.28 -3.31
N GLU A 125 0.16 46.62 -2.90
CA GLU A 125 1.47 47.31 -2.77
C GLU A 125 2.68 46.63 -3.44
N ALA A 126 2.50 45.54 -4.18
CA ALA A 126 3.56 44.98 -5.01
C ALA A 126 3.13 44.89 -6.49
N ASP A 127 3.94 45.51 -7.34
CA ASP A 127 3.95 45.42 -8.81
C ASP A 127 3.06 46.37 -9.63
N ALA A 128 3.31 47.66 -9.43
CA ALA A 128 3.45 48.59 -10.54
C ALA A 128 4.73 48.28 -11.35
N LYS A 129 4.78 47.19 -12.12
CA LYS A 129 5.69 47.06 -13.28
C LYS A 129 5.35 45.87 -14.18
N GLN A 130 4.87 46.23 -15.37
CA GLN A 130 5.29 45.67 -16.65
C GLN A 130 4.79 44.27 -17.06
N LEU A 131 3.57 44.31 -17.60
CA LEU A 131 3.21 43.93 -18.98
C LEU A 131 3.42 42.48 -19.47
N ASN A 132 2.27 41.87 -19.76
CA ASN A 132 1.93 41.05 -20.93
C ASN A 132 2.42 39.60 -21.00
N CYS A 133 1.58 38.69 -20.50
CA CYS A 133 0.82 37.80 -21.38
C CYS A 133 -0.45 37.32 -20.66
N CYS A 134 -1.52 37.05 -21.41
CA CYS A 134 -2.82 36.50 -20.98
C CYS A 134 -3.90 37.49 -20.53
N GLN A 135 -4.36 38.25 -21.52
CA GLN A 135 -5.61 39.00 -21.58
C GLN A 135 -6.86 38.09 -21.73
N ASP A 136 -6.95 36.99 -20.97
CA ASP A 136 -7.98 35.96 -21.19
C ASP A 136 -8.78 35.56 -19.94
N VAL A 137 -8.51 36.20 -18.79
CA VAL A 137 -9.24 35.91 -17.52
C VAL A 137 -10.08 37.11 -17.05
N LEU A 138 -9.82 38.31 -17.54
CA LEU A 138 -10.65 39.50 -17.27
C LEU A 138 -11.88 39.63 -18.19
N SER A 139 -12.16 38.65 -19.06
CA SER A 139 -13.43 38.58 -19.81
C SER A 139 -14.55 37.87 -19.03
N LYS A 140 -14.31 37.42 -17.80
CA LYS A 140 -15.27 36.62 -17.03
C LYS A 140 -15.83 37.27 -15.77
N LEU A 141 -15.56 38.55 -15.52
CA LEU A 141 -16.06 39.27 -14.36
C LEU A 141 -16.85 40.57 -14.64
N ASP A 142 -17.29 40.80 -15.89
CA ASP A 142 -18.26 41.86 -16.22
C ASP A 142 -19.67 41.33 -16.50
N LYS A 143 -20.10 40.30 -15.77
CA LYS A 143 -21.49 39.81 -15.81
C LYS A 143 -22.47 40.57 -14.92
N LEU A 144 -22.07 41.73 -14.41
CA LEU A 144 -22.98 42.68 -13.74
C LEU A 144 -23.63 43.63 -14.76
N ASP A 145 -22.93 44.01 -15.82
CA ASP A 145 -23.47 44.88 -16.88
C ASP A 145 -24.42 44.12 -17.81
N GLU A 146 -24.22 42.81 -18.03
CA GLU A 146 -25.18 41.96 -18.77
C GLU A 146 -26.52 41.83 -18.03
N ILE A 147 -26.51 41.73 -16.71
CA ILE A 147 -27.73 41.66 -15.89
C ILE A 147 -28.41 43.04 -15.84
N LEU A 148 -27.65 44.13 -15.80
CA LEU A 148 -28.18 45.51 -15.88
C LEU A 148 -28.77 45.81 -17.27
N ALA A 149 -28.16 45.29 -18.35
CA ALA A 149 -28.67 45.39 -19.72
C ALA A 149 -29.92 44.52 -19.94
N LEU A 150 -29.99 43.33 -19.32
CA LEU A 150 -31.20 42.49 -19.32
C LEU A 150 -32.35 43.12 -18.53
N LEU A 151 -32.07 43.76 -17.39
CA LEU A 151 -33.09 44.48 -16.60
C LEU A 151 -33.58 45.75 -17.31
N ARG A 152 -32.72 46.46 -18.04
CA ARG A 152 -33.13 47.59 -18.91
C ARG A 152 -33.91 47.10 -20.13
N GLY A 153 -33.48 46.01 -20.78
CA GLY A 153 -34.21 45.39 -21.89
C GLY A 153 -35.59 44.88 -21.50
N LEU A 154 -35.75 44.30 -20.31
CA LEU A 154 -37.06 43.89 -19.76
C LEU A 154 -37.95 45.07 -19.36
N LYS A 155 -37.37 46.23 -19.01
CA LYS A 155 -38.11 47.46 -18.76
C LYS A 155 -38.55 48.11 -20.07
N ASP A 156 -37.65 48.20 -21.04
CA ASP A 156 -37.92 48.78 -22.37
C ASP A 156 -38.94 47.92 -23.14
N GLN A 157 -38.88 46.59 -23.03
CA GLN A 157 -39.90 45.70 -23.57
C GLN A 157 -41.26 45.84 -22.87
N ASN A 158 -41.29 46.07 -21.55
CA ASN A 158 -42.53 46.32 -20.83
C ASN A 158 -43.15 47.69 -21.19
N ASP A 159 -42.33 48.69 -21.47
CA ASP A 159 -42.81 50.01 -21.89
C ASP A 159 -43.21 50.02 -23.38
N LEU A 160 -42.54 49.24 -24.23
CA LEU A 160 -42.96 48.97 -25.62
C LEU A 160 -44.30 48.21 -25.67
N LEU A 161 -44.47 47.19 -24.82
CA LEU A 161 -45.73 46.46 -24.67
C LEU A 161 -46.86 47.35 -24.14
N LYS A 162 -46.58 48.29 -23.24
CA LYS A 162 -47.59 49.28 -22.81
C LYS A 162 -47.97 50.25 -23.92
N GLN A 163 -47.02 50.66 -24.77
CA GLN A 163 -47.28 51.51 -25.94
C GLN A 163 -48.06 50.76 -27.03
N GLU A 164 -47.74 49.49 -27.30
CA GLU A 164 -48.51 48.64 -28.22
C GLU A 164 -49.93 48.38 -27.69
N VAL A 165 -50.10 48.16 -26.39
CA VAL A 165 -51.44 48.00 -25.78
C VAL A 165 -52.24 49.31 -25.82
N ALA A 166 -51.58 50.48 -25.75
CA ALA A 166 -52.23 51.79 -25.92
C ALA A 166 -52.61 52.05 -27.39
N ALA A 167 -51.73 51.70 -28.34
CA ALA A 167 -51.99 51.79 -29.78
C ALA A 167 -53.11 50.83 -30.22
N LEU A 168 -53.13 49.60 -29.71
CA LEU A 168 -54.19 48.61 -29.95
C LEU A 168 -55.53 49.02 -29.32
N LYS A 169 -55.53 49.78 -28.23
CA LYS A 169 -56.75 50.41 -27.68
C LYS A 169 -57.25 51.54 -28.59
N GLN A 170 -56.36 52.37 -29.14
CA GLN A 170 -56.74 53.39 -30.12
C GLN A 170 -57.27 52.79 -31.42
N ASP A 171 -56.67 51.70 -31.91
CA ASP A 171 -57.15 50.98 -33.09
C ASP A 171 -58.49 50.29 -32.82
N SER A 172 -58.68 49.73 -31.63
CA SER A 172 -59.96 49.18 -31.20
C SER A 172 -61.05 50.25 -31.10
N ASP A 173 -60.73 51.47 -30.64
CA ASP A 173 -61.69 52.57 -30.57
C ASP A 173 -61.94 53.23 -31.94
N ALA A 174 -60.94 53.25 -32.83
CA ALA A 174 -61.06 53.70 -34.22
C ALA A 174 -61.90 52.72 -35.06
N LEU A 175 -61.72 51.42 -34.89
CA LEU A 175 -62.55 50.38 -35.51
C LEU A 175 -63.99 50.42 -34.98
N ARG A 176 -64.18 50.72 -33.69
CA ARG A 176 -65.51 50.88 -33.08
C ARG A 176 -66.24 52.14 -33.57
N LYS A 177 -65.52 53.21 -33.93
CA LYS A 177 -66.08 54.39 -34.62
C LYS A 177 -66.32 54.14 -36.12
N ALA A 178 -65.46 53.37 -36.79
CA ALA A 178 -65.65 52.98 -38.18
C ALA A 178 -66.87 52.06 -38.35
N GLN A 179 -67.15 51.19 -37.37
CA GLN A 179 -68.33 50.31 -37.36
C GLN A 179 -69.65 51.08 -37.16
N ALA A 180 -69.63 52.27 -36.55
CA ALA A 180 -70.81 53.13 -36.39
C ALA A 180 -71.12 53.99 -37.64
N GLY A 181 -70.15 54.19 -38.55
CA GLY A 181 -70.31 54.98 -39.78
C GLY A 181 -70.83 54.20 -40.99
N VAL A 182 -70.80 52.86 -40.95
CA VAL A 182 -71.17 51.99 -42.09
C VAL A 182 -72.68 51.70 -42.14
N GLN A 183 -73.47 52.15 -41.16
CA GLN A 183 -74.92 51.95 -41.12
C GLN A 183 -75.77 53.04 -41.81
N GLN A 184 -75.17 54.04 -42.46
CA GLN A 184 -75.92 55.12 -43.14
C GLN A 184 -75.81 55.18 -44.68
N GLN A 185 -75.15 54.23 -45.34
CA GLN A 185 -75.05 54.22 -46.81
C GLN A 185 -75.27 52.83 -47.43
N VAL A 186 -76.41 52.18 -47.16
CA VAL A 186 -76.96 51.18 -48.09
C VAL A 186 -78.49 51.28 -48.09
N ALA A 187 -79.00 52.34 -48.71
CA ALA A 187 -80.40 52.45 -49.09
C ALA A 187 -80.45 52.88 -50.56
N GLN A 188 -80.58 51.89 -51.46
CA GLN A 188 -81.29 51.91 -52.76
C GLN A 188 -80.69 50.88 -53.72
N LEU A 189 -81.38 49.73 -53.89
CA LEU A 189 -81.69 49.06 -55.17
C LEU A 189 -82.43 47.70 -54.89
N PRO A 190 -83.32 47.23 -55.80
CA PRO A 190 -84.41 46.29 -55.48
C PRO A 190 -84.13 44.78 -55.69
N LYS A 191 -84.95 43.97 -54.99
CA LYS A 191 -85.04 42.47 -54.85
C LYS A 191 -85.36 41.68 -56.14
N PRO A 192 -85.05 40.36 -56.23
CA PRO A 192 -86.03 39.28 -55.92
C PRO A 192 -85.40 37.98 -55.29
N PRO A 193 -86.14 36.91 -54.93
CA PRO A 193 -86.82 36.73 -53.63
C PRO A 193 -86.38 35.48 -52.80
N GLU A 194 -86.72 35.53 -51.51
CA GLU A 194 -86.99 34.46 -50.52
C GLU A 194 -86.06 33.24 -50.39
N ARG A 195 -85.09 33.32 -49.45
CA ARG A 195 -84.59 32.14 -48.69
C ARG A 195 -83.89 32.48 -47.35
N ASP A 196 -84.24 33.59 -46.69
CA ASP A 196 -83.41 34.17 -45.61
C ASP A 196 -83.50 33.50 -44.23
N GLU A 197 -84.51 32.69 -43.94
CA GLU A 197 -84.56 31.95 -42.67
C GLU A 197 -83.80 30.62 -42.69
N LEU A 198 -83.59 30.04 -43.88
CA LEU A 198 -82.77 28.82 -44.02
C LEU A 198 -81.28 29.17 -44.17
N ALA A 199 -80.95 30.26 -44.85
CA ALA A 199 -79.57 30.67 -45.14
C ALA A 199 -78.81 31.12 -43.88
N SER A 200 -79.42 31.93 -43.01
CA SER A 200 -78.78 32.39 -41.76
C SER A 200 -78.53 31.25 -40.76
N MET A 201 -79.46 30.29 -40.68
CA MET A 201 -79.26 29.05 -39.92
C MET A 201 -78.20 28.15 -40.56
N MET A 202 -78.20 27.98 -41.88
CA MET A 202 -77.21 27.16 -42.59
C MET A 202 -75.81 27.77 -42.55
N GLU A 203 -75.67 29.09 -42.57
CA GLU A 203 -74.38 29.78 -42.54
C GLU A 203 -73.78 29.79 -41.12
N ALA A 204 -74.61 29.98 -40.09
CA ALA A 204 -74.21 29.78 -38.69
C ALA A 204 -73.91 28.31 -38.37
N THR A 205 -74.65 27.37 -38.96
CA THR A 205 -74.42 25.92 -38.82
C THR A 205 -73.19 25.48 -39.64
N ALA A 206 -72.95 26.07 -40.81
CA ALA A 206 -71.77 25.84 -41.64
C ALA A 206 -70.52 26.45 -41.00
N GLN A 207 -70.58 27.64 -40.42
CA GLN A 207 -69.48 28.21 -39.63
C GLN A 207 -69.20 27.39 -38.37
N LYS A 208 -70.23 26.93 -37.63
CA LYS A 208 -70.04 25.95 -36.55
C LYS A 208 -69.44 24.63 -37.04
N ALA A 209 -69.83 24.15 -38.23
CA ALA A 209 -69.31 22.91 -38.82
C ALA A 209 -67.86 23.07 -39.34
N ILE A 210 -67.50 24.24 -39.88
CA ILE A 210 -66.16 24.62 -40.32
C ILE A 210 -65.23 24.83 -39.11
N GLU A 211 -65.72 25.44 -38.03
CA GLU A 211 -64.96 25.62 -36.80
C GLU A 211 -64.81 24.30 -36.01
N ALA A 212 -65.80 23.40 -36.07
CA ALA A 212 -65.70 22.03 -35.57
C ALA A 212 -64.76 21.13 -36.39
N THR A 213 -64.41 21.53 -37.62
CA THR A 213 -63.47 20.80 -38.50
C THR A 213 -62.08 21.44 -38.53
N ARG A 214 -61.86 22.64 -37.96
CA ARG A 214 -60.53 23.22 -37.81
C ARG A 214 -59.74 22.51 -36.71
N PRO A 215 -58.56 21.95 -36.99
CA PRO A 215 -57.75 21.27 -35.99
C PRO A 215 -57.32 22.27 -34.90
N LYS A 216 -57.81 22.09 -33.67
CA LYS A 216 -57.41 22.91 -32.52
C LYS A 216 -55.97 22.58 -32.14
N ARG A 217 -55.06 23.54 -32.36
CA ARG A 217 -53.69 23.46 -31.81
C ARG A 217 -53.77 23.59 -30.28
N PHE A 218 -53.09 22.69 -29.58
CA PHE A 218 -53.03 22.66 -28.13
C PHE A 218 -51.62 23.04 -27.69
N GLN A 219 -51.56 23.92 -26.70
CA GLN A 219 -50.33 24.37 -26.07
C GLN A 219 -50.60 24.48 -24.58
N LEU A 220 -49.73 23.90 -23.77
CA LEU A 220 -49.84 23.91 -22.32
C LEU A 220 -48.46 24.18 -21.72
N LEU A 221 -48.41 25.11 -20.79
CA LEU A 221 -47.31 25.30 -19.85
C LEU A 221 -47.84 25.03 -18.45
N GLY A 222 -47.14 24.23 -17.65
CA GLY A 222 -47.53 23.87 -16.30
C GLY A 222 -46.37 24.02 -15.33
N LEU A 223 -46.67 24.48 -14.13
CA LEU A 223 -45.73 24.57 -13.02
C LEU A 223 -46.40 23.98 -11.77
N ASN A 224 -45.79 22.94 -11.22
CA ASN A 224 -46.22 22.27 -9.99
C ASN A 224 -45.11 22.35 -8.95
N LEU A 225 -45.47 22.68 -7.71
CA LEU A 225 -44.62 22.66 -6.54
C LEU A 225 -45.24 21.74 -5.49
N GLY A 226 -44.42 20.91 -4.88
CA GLY A 226 -44.89 19.86 -4.01
C GLY A 226 -43.84 19.34 -3.08
N SER A 227 -44.19 18.26 -2.41
CA SER A 227 -43.27 17.54 -1.53
C SER A 227 -43.29 16.05 -1.84
N ASP A 228 -42.13 15.42 -1.70
CA ASP A 228 -42.04 13.97 -1.71
C ASP A 228 -42.47 13.35 -0.37
N THR A 229 -42.48 12.02 -0.30
CA THR A 229 -42.83 11.28 0.92
C THR A 229 -41.91 11.55 2.11
N THR A 230 -40.77 12.20 1.91
CA THR A 230 -39.80 12.56 2.95
C THR A 230 -39.90 14.02 3.40
N GLY A 231 -40.84 14.79 2.84
CA GLY A 231 -41.02 16.20 3.16
C GLY A 231 -40.11 17.14 2.36
N ASN A 232 -39.30 16.62 1.43
CA ASN A 232 -38.41 17.44 0.62
C ASN A 232 -39.17 18.15 -0.50
N LEU A 233 -38.72 19.35 -0.87
CA LEU A 233 -39.30 20.13 -1.97
C LEU A 233 -39.11 19.40 -3.30
N ALA A 234 -40.20 19.27 -4.06
CA ALA A 234 -40.19 18.80 -5.44
C ALA A 234 -40.86 19.83 -6.35
N ALA A 235 -40.23 20.14 -7.48
CA ALA A 235 -40.76 21.05 -8.48
C ALA A 235 -40.87 20.36 -9.83
N THR A 236 -41.87 20.71 -10.63
CA THR A 236 -42.05 20.21 -11.99
C THR A 236 -42.52 21.32 -12.91
N GLY A 237 -41.77 21.56 -13.98
CA GLY A 237 -42.19 22.39 -15.10
C GLY A 237 -42.49 21.51 -16.31
N LYS A 238 -43.60 21.76 -16.99
CA LYS A 238 -44.04 20.97 -18.14
C LYS A 238 -44.51 21.85 -19.27
N ALA A 239 -44.06 21.58 -20.47
CA ALA A 239 -44.54 22.18 -21.70
C ALA A 239 -45.05 21.09 -22.64
N ARG A 240 -46.23 21.26 -23.21
CA ARG A 240 -46.81 20.32 -24.18
C ARG A 240 -47.29 21.07 -25.40
N PHE A 241 -46.87 20.60 -26.57
CA PHE A 241 -47.31 21.05 -27.87
C PHE A 241 -48.04 19.91 -28.59
N PHE A 242 -49.18 20.22 -29.19
CA PHE A 242 -49.96 19.26 -29.94
C PHE A 242 -50.59 19.92 -31.17
N ALA A 243 -50.29 19.33 -32.33
CA ALA A 243 -50.69 19.86 -33.62
C ALA A 243 -51.34 18.74 -34.45
N PRO A 244 -52.68 18.74 -34.57
CA PRO A 244 -53.35 17.86 -35.52
C PRO A 244 -53.07 18.32 -36.95
N PHE A 245 -52.92 17.36 -37.86
CA PHE A 245 -52.76 17.58 -39.29
C PHE A 245 -53.57 16.54 -40.08
N GLY A 246 -54.09 16.96 -41.23
CA GLY A 246 -55.14 16.20 -41.90
C GLY A 246 -56.38 16.02 -41.00
N SER A 247 -57.15 14.96 -41.25
CA SER A 247 -58.37 14.64 -40.48
C SER A 247 -58.14 13.62 -39.35
N SER A 248 -57.07 12.83 -39.42
CA SER A 248 -56.85 11.66 -38.56
C SER A 248 -55.52 11.64 -37.82
N HIS A 249 -54.60 12.58 -38.05
CA HIS A 249 -53.24 12.51 -37.50
C HIS A 249 -52.88 13.71 -36.64
N ALA A 250 -51.92 13.51 -35.73
CA ALA A 250 -51.36 14.60 -34.94
C ALA A 250 -49.90 14.34 -34.57
N LEU A 251 -49.14 15.43 -34.43
CA LEU A 251 -47.84 15.45 -33.79
C LEU A 251 -48.01 15.92 -32.35
N GLN A 252 -47.39 15.21 -31.40
CA GLN A 252 -47.29 15.63 -30.00
C GLN A 252 -45.83 15.72 -29.60
N ALA A 253 -45.49 16.80 -28.89
CA ALA A 253 -44.21 16.92 -28.21
C ALA A 253 -44.44 17.40 -26.77
N GLU A 254 -43.67 16.84 -25.84
CA GLU A 254 -43.72 17.19 -24.43
C GLU A 254 -42.30 17.38 -23.89
N ALA A 255 -42.11 18.40 -23.07
CA ALA A 255 -40.88 18.62 -22.32
C ALA A 255 -41.25 18.75 -20.86
N GLU A 256 -40.57 18.02 -20.00
CA GLU A 256 -40.77 18.04 -18.56
C GLU A 256 -39.42 18.21 -17.86
N TYR A 257 -39.32 19.17 -16.96
CA TYR A 257 -38.18 19.34 -16.08
C TYR A 257 -38.63 19.17 -14.64
N MET A 258 -37.96 18.29 -13.91
CA MET A 258 -38.29 17.96 -12.53
C MET A 258 -37.05 18.12 -11.66
N ARG A 259 -37.26 18.71 -10.49
CA ARG A 259 -36.21 18.92 -9.49
C ARG A 259 -36.69 18.38 -8.15
N TRP A 260 -35.91 17.49 -7.58
CA TRP A 260 -36.02 17.01 -6.21
C TRP A 260 -34.80 17.49 -5.40
N ALA A 261 -34.75 17.16 -4.12
CA ALA A 261 -33.63 17.53 -3.27
C ALA A 261 -32.31 16.82 -3.65
N ASP A 262 -32.40 15.59 -4.14
CA ASP A 262 -31.30 14.67 -4.45
C ASP A 262 -30.98 14.57 -5.96
N ARG A 263 -31.86 15.08 -6.84
CA ARG A 263 -31.72 14.91 -8.29
C ARG A 263 -32.46 15.93 -9.14
N GLN A 264 -32.03 16.03 -10.38
CA GLN A 264 -32.67 16.81 -11.44
C GLN A 264 -32.89 15.93 -12.66
N GLU A 265 -34.03 16.08 -13.31
CA GLU A 265 -34.39 15.28 -14.47
C GLU A 265 -35.02 16.15 -15.54
N GLY A 266 -34.56 16.00 -16.78
CA GLY A 266 -35.19 16.58 -17.96
C GLY A 266 -35.66 15.47 -18.88
N GLN A 267 -36.95 15.47 -19.23
CA GLN A 267 -37.52 14.55 -20.20
C GLN A 267 -38.04 15.30 -21.42
N PHE A 268 -37.80 14.74 -22.60
CA PHE A 268 -38.37 15.19 -23.85
C PHE A 268 -39.03 14.01 -24.56
N ASP A 269 -40.27 14.20 -24.97
CA ASP A 269 -41.09 13.22 -25.65
C ASP A 269 -41.53 13.77 -27.00
N VAL A 270 -41.52 12.91 -28.01
CA VAL A 270 -42.07 13.21 -29.33
C VAL A 270 -42.83 11.99 -29.84
N GLY A 271 -44.00 12.21 -30.42
CA GLY A 271 -44.80 11.11 -30.95
C GLY A 271 -45.80 11.51 -32.01
N LEU A 272 -46.21 10.50 -32.75
CA LEU A 272 -47.24 10.58 -33.78
C LEU A 272 -48.47 9.84 -33.31
N LEU A 273 -49.62 10.45 -33.55
CA LEU A 273 -50.92 9.92 -33.18
C LEU A 273 -51.78 9.74 -34.41
N SER A 274 -52.61 8.71 -34.38
CA SER A 274 -53.66 8.47 -35.37
C SER A 274 -54.97 8.20 -34.66
N ARG A 275 -56.07 8.78 -35.15
CA ARG A 275 -57.42 8.57 -34.63
C ARG A 275 -58.32 8.03 -35.73
N HIS A 276 -59.08 7.00 -35.37
CA HIS A 276 -60.16 6.43 -36.17
C HIS A 276 -61.42 6.32 -35.32
N GLY A 277 -62.40 7.20 -35.57
CA GLY A 277 -63.64 7.26 -34.79
C GLY A 277 -63.39 7.54 -33.30
N SER A 278 -63.84 6.63 -32.43
CA SER A 278 -63.64 6.73 -30.98
C SER A 278 -62.29 6.18 -30.51
N PHE A 279 -61.47 5.61 -31.39
CA PHE A 279 -60.18 5.03 -31.01
C PHE A 279 -59.03 5.92 -31.49
N GLN A 280 -58.02 6.09 -30.66
CA GLN A 280 -56.75 6.69 -31.07
C GLN A 280 -55.58 5.85 -30.58
N ALA A 281 -54.52 5.82 -31.38
CA ALA A 281 -53.26 5.18 -31.03
C ALA A 281 -52.11 6.18 -31.21
N GLY A 282 -51.11 6.05 -30.35
CA GLY A 282 -49.91 6.88 -30.36
C GLY A 282 -48.65 6.04 -30.26
N LEU A 283 -47.62 6.47 -30.98
CA LEU A 283 -46.25 5.97 -30.87
C LEU A 283 -45.36 7.12 -30.41
N PHE A 284 -44.61 6.91 -29.34
CA PHE A 284 -43.75 7.95 -28.77
C PHE A 284 -42.32 7.45 -28.55
N SER A 285 -41.38 8.34 -28.76
CA SER A 285 -39.99 8.21 -28.31
C SER A 285 -39.73 9.24 -27.23
N SER A 286 -39.23 8.76 -26.11
CA SER A 286 -38.94 9.54 -24.91
C SER A 286 -37.45 9.49 -24.63
N PHE A 287 -36.89 10.62 -24.21
CA PHE A 287 -35.50 10.75 -23.78
C PHE A 287 -35.47 11.44 -22.43
N LYS A 288 -34.73 10.88 -21.47
CA LYS A 288 -34.59 11.45 -20.12
C LYS A 288 -33.13 11.63 -19.76
N ARG A 289 -32.73 12.86 -19.43
CA ARG A 289 -31.46 13.18 -18.80
C ARG A 289 -31.67 13.19 -17.27
N VAL A 290 -30.88 12.41 -16.55
CA VAL A 290 -30.89 12.31 -15.09
C VAL A 290 -29.57 12.80 -14.55
N GLU A 291 -29.62 13.69 -13.56
CA GLU A 291 -28.46 14.17 -12.81
C GLU A 291 -28.72 13.97 -11.32
N LEU A 292 -27.89 13.17 -10.67
CA LEU A 292 -28.00 12.84 -9.26
C LEU A 292 -26.95 13.62 -8.48
N LYS A 293 -27.33 14.23 -7.35
CA LYS A 293 -26.46 15.11 -6.55
C LYS A 293 -25.21 14.40 -6.03
N ASP A 294 -25.33 13.13 -5.68
CA ASP A 294 -24.24 12.33 -5.10
C ASP A 294 -23.29 11.72 -6.15
N PHE A 295 -23.56 11.96 -7.45
CA PHE A 295 -22.82 11.37 -8.55
C PHE A 295 -22.23 12.45 -9.46
N ARG A 296 -20.96 12.27 -9.86
CA ARG A 296 -20.25 13.23 -10.72
C ARG A 296 -20.77 13.26 -12.16
N ALA A 297 -21.39 12.16 -12.60
CA ALA A 297 -21.95 12.02 -13.94
C ALA A 297 -23.44 11.69 -13.85
N GLY A 298 -24.21 12.30 -14.74
CA GLY A 298 -25.60 11.91 -15.00
C GLY A 298 -25.71 10.88 -16.12
N GLY A 299 -26.91 10.33 -16.32
CA GLY A 299 -27.21 9.39 -17.41
C GLY A 299 -28.25 9.93 -18.39
N THR A 300 -28.21 9.48 -19.64
CA THR A 300 -29.29 9.69 -20.61
C THR A 300 -29.95 8.35 -20.89
N LEU A 301 -31.27 8.33 -20.77
CA LEU A 301 -32.13 7.17 -20.91
C LEU A 301 -33.09 7.39 -22.08
N GLY A 302 -33.53 6.30 -22.71
CA GLY A 302 -34.45 6.35 -23.84
C GLY A 302 -35.44 5.20 -23.82
N GLN A 303 -36.69 5.53 -24.13
CA GLN A 303 -37.81 4.62 -24.08
C GLN A 303 -38.75 4.84 -25.26
N ALA A 304 -39.17 3.77 -25.92
CA ALA A 304 -40.27 3.78 -26.87
C ALA A 304 -41.56 3.40 -26.14
N SER A 305 -42.68 4.02 -26.52
CA SER A 305 -43.99 3.66 -25.98
C SER A 305 -45.06 3.59 -27.04
N VAL A 306 -46.00 2.67 -26.82
CA VAL A 306 -47.23 2.52 -27.59
C VAL A 306 -48.38 2.77 -26.63
N ALA A 307 -49.33 3.62 -27.03
CA ALA A 307 -50.54 3.87 -26.28
C ALA A 307 -51.77 3.75 -27.18
N MET A 308 -52.88 3.32 -26.60
CA MET A 308 -54.19 3.25 -27.26
C MET A 308 -55.27 3.78 -26.32
N ASP A 309 -56.04 4.77 -26.76
CA ASP A 309 -57.19 5.29 -26.00
C ASP A 309 -58.51 5.02 -26.73
N TYR A 310 -59.54 4.72 -25.94
CA TYR A 310 -60.94 4.84 -26.33
C TYR A 310 -61.51 6.15 -25.77
N LEU A 311 -62.06 6.98 -26.65
CA LEU A 311 -62.67 8.26 -26.34
C LEU A 311 -64.19 8.12 -26.24
N PHE A 312 -64.76 8.74 -25.22
CA PHE A 312 -66.19 8.83 -24.98
C PHE A 312 -66.60 10.28 -24.68
N SER A 313 -67.90 10.53 -24.53
CA SER A 313 -68.47 11.89 -24.42
C SER A 313 -67.94 12.75 -23.26
N ARG A 314 -67.33 12.13 -22.25
CA ARG A 314 -66.80 12.82 -21.06
C ARG A 314 -65.34 12.50 -20.79
N GLY A 315 -64.61 11.91 -21.73
CA GLY A 315 -63.22 11.54 -21.44
C GLY A 315 -62.67 10.42 -22.28
N ARG A 316 -61.68 9.75 -21.72
CA ARG A 316 -60.97 8.63 -22.32
C ARG A 316 -60.48 7.63 -21.29
N ILE A 317 -60.29 6.41 -21.76
CA ILE A 317 -59.57 5.35 -21.06
C ILE A 317 -58.62 4.70 -22.06
N GLY A 318 -57.42 4.38 -21.63
CA GLY A 318 -56.40 3.82 -22.49
C GLY A 318 -55.50 2.84 -21.81
N VAL A 319 -54.67 2.19 -22.62
CA VAL A 319 -53.61 1.27 -22.22
C VAL A 319 -52.31 1.69 -22.87
N PHE A 320 -51.20 1.41 -22.21
CA PHE A 320 -49.87 1.67 -22.75
C PHE A 320 -48.88 0.57 -22.38
N GLY A 321 -47.84 0.46 -23.20
CA GLY A 321 -46.67 -0.37 -22.93
C GLY A 321 -45.40 0.37 -23.35
N THR A 322 -44.31 0.12 -22.64
CA THR A 322 -43.03 0.77 -22.92
C THR A 322 -41.89 -0.23 -23.05
N LYS A 323 -40.85 0.18 -23.78
CA LYS A 323 -39.60 -0.58 -23.89
C LYS A 323 -38.40 0.35 -23.95
N SER A 324 -37.36 0.05 -23.19
CA SER A 324 -36.09 0.78 -23.25
C SER A 324 -35.34 0.57 -24.59
N PHE A 325 -34.62 1.59 -25.06
CA PHE A 325 -33.72 1.50 -26.22
C PHE A 325 -32.36 2.21 -26.01
N LEU A 326 -32.27 3.08 -25.00
CA LEU A 326 -31.03 3.69 -24.55
C LEU A 326 -30.98 3.51 -23.03
N ASP A 327 -30.08 2.64 -22.59
CA ASP A 327 -30.11 2.08 -21.25
C ASP A 327 -28.69 1.94 -20.67
N ASP A 328 -28.61 1.69 -19.38
CA ASP A 328 -27.38 1.44 -18.62
C ASP A 328 -26.28 2.53 -18.68
N PRO A 329 -26.60 3.85 -18.71
CA PRO A 329 -25.56 4.86 -18.59
C PRO A 329 -24.84 4.75 -17.24
N LEU A 330 -23.52 4.69 -17.30
CA LEU A 330 -22.63 4.67 -16.14
C LEU A 330 -22.62 6.05 -15.46
N ILE A 331 -22.98 6.08 -14.18
CA ILE A 331 -23.00 7.31 -13.37
C ILE A 331 -21.83 7.37 -12.37
N GLN A 332 -21.25 6.23 -12.04
CA GLN A 332 -20.04 6.14 -11.22
C GLN A 332 -19.28 4.85 -11.49
N ARG A 333 -17.96 4.95 -11.43
CA ARG A 333 -17.04 3.81 -11.45
C ARG A 333 -16.00 3.98 -10.35
N VAL A 334 -15.91 2.99 -9.48
CA VAL A 334 -14.96 2.96 -8.35
C VAL A 334 -14.02 1.78 -8.53
N ALA A 335 -12.71 2.01 -8.51
CA ALA A 335 -11.73 0.94 -8.51
C ALA A 335 -11.73 0.23 -7.14
N LEU A 336 -11.89 -1.08 -7.12
CA LEU A 336 -11.74 -1.93 -5.93
C LEU A 336 -10.33 -2.54 -5.88
N SER A 337 -9.79 -2.92 -7.04
CA SER A 337 -8.38 -3.27 -7.28
C SER A 337 -7.92 -2.59 -8.58
N ARG A 338 -6.71 -2.90 -9.07
CA ARG A 338 -6.23 -2.40 -10.37
C ARG A 338 -7.16 -2.83 -11.52
N ASN A 339 -7.66 -4.06 -11.50
CA ASN A 339 -8.46 -4.63 -12.59
C ASN A 339 -9.95 -4.81 -12.26
N ILE A 340 -10.35 -4.65 -10.99
CA ILE A 340 -11.74 -4.81 -10.55
C ILE A 340 -12.36 -3.45 -10.25
N PHE A 341 -13.51 -3.20 -10.85
CA PHE A 341 -14.28 -1.97 -10.70
C PHE A 341 -15.70 -2.27 -10.25
N ARG A 342 -16.22 -1.45 -9.34
CA ARG A 342 -17.65 -1.37 -9.07
C ARG A 342 -18.25 -0.26 -9.92
N GLU A 343 -19.17 -0.62 -10.79
CA GLU A 343 -19.90 0.28 -11.68
C GLU A 343 -21.31 0.48 -11.17
N THR A 344 -21.74 1.73 -11.06
CA THR A 344 -23.11 2.13 -10.74
C THR A 344 -23.73 2.73 -12.00
N TYR A 345 -24.87 2.22 -12.43
CA TYR A 345 -25.55 2.63 -13.66
C TYR A 345 -27.06 2.80 -13.41
N LEU A 346 -27.70 3.59 -14.28
CA LEU A 346 -29.15 3.73 -14.29
C LEU A 346 -29.75 2.74 -15.28
N SER A 347 -30.85 2.08 -14.93
CA SER A 347 -31.54 1.16 -15.85
C SER A 347 -33.01 1.56 -16.01
N VAL A 348 -33.51 1.62 -17.23
CA VAL A 348 -34.91 1.95 -17.54
C VAL A 348 -35.81 0.81 -17.07
N VAL A 349 -36.89 1.18 -16.41
CA VAL A 349 -37.90 0.24 -15.92
C VAL A 349 -39.04 0.17 -16.93
N ASP A 350 -39.13 -0.94 -17.65
CA ASP A 350 -40.23 -1.23 -18.57
C ASP A 350 -41.56 -1.29 -17.80
N GLN A 351 -42.64 -0.87 -18.46
CA GLN A 351 -43.95 -0.76 -17.82
C GLN A 351 -45.09 -1.09 -18.77
N VAL A 352 -46.16 -1.64 -18.17
CA VAL A 352 -47.46 -1.82 -18.82
C VAL A 352 -48.54 -1.28 -17.89
N GLY A 353 -49.49 -0.53 -18.44
CA GLY A 353 -50.47 0.14 -17.59
C GLY A 353 -51.67 0.69 -18.34
N GLY A 354 -52.54 1.34 -17.57
CA GLY A 354 -53.72 2.04 -18.03
C GLY A 354 -53.60 3.55 -17.80
N SER A 355 -54.21 4.32 -18.68
CA SER A 355 -54.35 5.77 -18.58
C SER A 355 -55.82 6.15 -18.59
N THR A 356 -56.17 7.28 -17.97
CA THR A 356 -57.53 7.78 -17.99
C THR A 356 -57.58 9.29 -17.91
N GLN A 357 -58.62 9.87 -18.48
CA GLN A 357 -58.96 11.26 -18.27
C GLN A 357 -60.48 11.40 -18.31
N ILE A 358 -61.09 11.84 -17.21
CA ILE A 358 -62.53 11.85 -17.00
C ILE A 358 -62.98 13.24 -16.57
N GLY A 359 -63.90 13.81 -17.33
CA GLY A 359 -64.59 15.05 -17.02
C GLY A 359 -65.52 14.91 -15.83
N LEU A 360 -65.47 15.88 -14.93
CA LEU A 360 -66.28 16.00 -13.73
C LEU A 360 -67.32 17.11 -13.91
N TYR A 361 -67.74 17.73 -12.80
CA TYR A 361 -68.67 18.85 -12.80
C TYR A 361 -68.06 20.10 -13.50
N LYS A 362 -68.87 20.74 -14.36
CA LYS A 362 -68.47 21.88 -15.21
C LYS A 362 -67.32 21.51 -16.15
N ASP A 363 -66.17 22.16 -15.97
CA ASP A 363 -64.97 21.99 -16.78
C ASP A 363 -63.85 21.25 -16.05
N ALA A 364 -64.07 20.89 -14.78
CA ALA A 364 -63.11 20.14 -13.99
C ALA A 364 -62.93 18.73 -14.53
N TYR A 365 -61.76 18.14 -14.34
CA TYR A 365 -61.50 16.75 -14.72
C TYR A 365 -60.37 16.13 -13.89
N ILE A 366 -60.33 14.80 -13.90
CA ILE A 366 -59.20 14.03 -13.37
C ILE A 366 -58.50 13.37 -14.55
N GLU A 367 -57.18 13.33 -14.53
CA GLU A 367 -56.35 12.55 -15.45
C GLU A 367 -55.29 11.77 -14.70
N GLY A 368 -54.80 10.68 -15.26
CA GLY A 368 -53.74 9.91 -14.62
C GLY A 368 -53.42 8.61 -15.32
N ASN A 369 -52.37 7.96 -14.84
CA ASN A 369 -51.95 6.63 -15.27
C ASN A 369 -51.55 5.76 -14.08
N LEU A 370 -51.66 4.45 -14.26
CA LEU A 370 -51.18 3.44 -13.32
C LEU A 370 -50.65 2.25 -14.12
N GLY A 371 -49.50 1.73 -13.74
CA GLY A 371 -48.87 0.58 -14.40
C GLY A 371 -48.07 -0.30 -13.46
N ALA A 372 -47.83 -1.53 -13.92
CA ALA A 372 -46.86 -2.44 -13.34
C ALA A 372 -45.48 -2.12 -13.91
N LEU A 373 -44.50 -1.99 -13.02
CA LEU A 373 -43.11 -1.66 -13.28
C LEU A 373 -42.26 -2.93 -13.17
N PHE A 374 -41.64 -3.34 -14.27
CA PHE A 374 -40.83 -4.55 -14.37
C PHE A 374 -39.37 -4.23 -14.07
N ARG A 375 -38.95 -4.50 -12.83
CA ARG A 375 -37.62 -4.16 -12.35
C ARG A 375 -36.62 -5.27 -12.65
N GLN A 376 -35.37 -4.90 -12.88
CA GLN A 376 -34.23 -5.80 -12.97
C GLN A 376 -33.60 -6.07 -11.60
N GLY A 377 -33.52 -5.04 -10.75
CA GLY A 377 -32.84 -5.11 -9.45
C GLY A 377 -33.68 -5.60 -8.27
N GLY A 378 -34.92 -6.02 -8.47
CA GLY A 378 -35.82 -6.42 -7.38
C GLY A 378 -37.22 -6.83 -7.83
N SER A 379 -38.16 -6.90 -6.89
CA SER A 379 -39.56 -7.24 -7.19
C SER A 379 -40.27 -6.13 -7.95
N ASN A 380 -41.19 -6.52 -8.85
CA ASN A 380 -42.04 -5.62 -9.61
C ASN A 380 -42.85 -4.69 -8.69
N ARG A 381 -43.18 -3.49 -9.18
CA ARG A 381 -43.85 -2.45 -8.38
C ARG A 381 -44.99 -1.77 -9.12
N PRO A 382 -45.99 -1.22 -8.40
CA PRO A 382 -46.90 -0.27 -9.01
C PRO A 382 -46.22 1.08 -9.23
N GLY A 383 -46.64 1.81 -10.26
CA GLY A 383 -46.24 3.19 -10.47
C GLY A 383 -47.29 3.95 -11.26
N GLY A 384 -47.42 5.25 -11.00
CA GLY A 384 -48.48 6.03 -11.60
C GLY A 384 -48.53 7.46 -11.11
N MET A 385 -49.49 8.21 -11.64
CA MET A 385 -49.79 9.57 -11.21
C MET A 385 -51.27 9.84 -11.43
N ILE A 386 -51.89 10.59 -10.52
CA ILE A 386 -53.23 11.13 -10.66
C ILE A 386 -53.19 12.65 -10.48
N ARG A 387 -53.90 13.36 -11.36
CA ARG A 387 -53.99 14.81 -11.37
C ARG A 387 -55.44 15.26 -11.48
N PHE A 388 -55.87 16.05 -10.52
CA PHE A 388 -57.09 16.84 -10.60
C PHE A 388 -56.79 18.19 -11.27
N VAL A 389 -57.63 18.59 -12.23
CA VAL A 389 -57.51 19.85 -12.96
C VAL A 389 -58.80 20.63 -12.86
N GLN A 390 -58.71 21.85 -12.34
CA GLN A 390 -59.83 22.80 -12.22
C GLN A 390 -59.56 24.03 -13.09
N PRO A 391 -60.16 24.12 -14.29
CA PRO A 391 -60.13 25.34 -15.07
C PRO A 391 -60.75 26.50 -14.28
N LEU A 392 -60.00 27.59 -14.16
CA LEU A 392 -60.42 28.85 -13.52
C LEU A 392 -61.00 29.82 -14.55
N ASN A 393 -60.41 29.81 -15.75
CA ASN A 393 -60.87 30.54 -16.92
C ASN A 393 -60.39 29.81 -18.20
N PRO A 394 -60.66 30.29 -19.42
CA PRO A 394 -60.27 29.59 -20.64
C PRO A 394 -58.78 29.30 -20.77
N ARG A 395 -57.90 30.10 -20.14
CA ARG A 395 -56.43 30.01 -20.26
C ARG A 395 -55.72 29.51 -19.00
N TRP A 396 -56.36 29.52 -17.83
CA TRP A 396 -55.75 29.14 -16.56
C TRP A 396 -56.49 27.99 -15.89
N ALA A 397 -55.73 27.05 -15.32
CA ALA A 397 -56.26 25.94 -14.53
C ALA A 397 -55.40 25.72 -13.29
N PHE A 398 -56.05 25.40 -12.17
CA PHE A 398 -55.40 24.89 -10.97
C PHE A 398 -55.19 23.38 -11.09
N THR A 399 -54.09 22.88 -10.56
CA THR A 399 -53.74 21.45 -10.54
C THR A 399 -53.42 20.96 -9.14
N LEU A 400 -53.88 19.75 -8.83
CA LEU A 400 -53.47 18.96 -7.68
C LEU A 400 -53.04 17.59 -8.19
N GLU A 401 -51.83 17.16 -7.84
CA GLU A 401 -51.21 15.95 -8.38
C GLU A 401 -50.66 15.08 -7.26
N ALA A 402 -50.85 13.76 -7.40
CA ALA A 402 -50.26 12.76 -6.54
C ALA A 402 -49.60 11.65 -7.38
N GLY A 403 -48.35 11.34 -7.06
CA GLY A 403 -47.50 10.40 -7.78
C GLY A 403 -47.03 9.24 -6.92
N LEU A 404 -46.86 8.07 -7.53
CA LEU A 404 -46.30 6.85 -6.93
C LEU A 404 -45.23 6.28 -7.86
N ASN A 405 -44.04 6.02 -7.35
CA ASN A 405 -42.88 5.53 -8.09
C ASN A 405 -42.75 6.26 -9.44
N GLU A 406 -42.84 7.59 -9.39
CA GLU A 406 -43.10 8.41 -10.56
C GLU A 406 -41.89 8.48 -11.52
N THR A 407 -40.69 8.23 -11.01
CA THR A 407 -39.44 8.34 -11.76
C THR A 407 -38.42 7.33 -11.26
N LEU A 408 -37.63 7.65 -10.22
CA LEU A 408 -36.70 6.75 -9.56
C LEU A 408 -37.47 5.68 -8.77
N VAL A 409 -37.22 4.43 -9.12
CA VAL A 409 -37.82 3.23 -8.52
C VAL A 409 -36.78 2.57 -7.62
N GLY A 410 -36.91 2.78 -6.31
CA GLY A 410 -35.96 2.29 -5.32
C GLY A 410 -36.39 0.97 -4.66
N ALA A 411 -35.73 0.64 -3.55
CA ALA A 411 -36.11 -0.48 -2.68
C ALA A 411 -37.36 -0.19 -1.82
N ASN A 412 -37.81 1.06 -1.74
CA ASN A 412 -39.08 1.47 -1.10
C ASN A 412 -39.90 2.29 -2.09
N ASP A 413 -41.22 2.27 -1.92
CA ASP A 413 -42.09 3.07 -2.78
C ASP A 413 -41.86 4.56 -2.51
N SER A 414 -41.68 5.33 -3.57
CA SER A 414 -41.55 6.78 -3.51
C SER A 414 -42.85 7.44 -3.93
N GLY A 415 -43.16 8.59 -3.37
CA GLY A 415 -44.35 9.33 -3.76
C GLY A 415 -44.13 10.83 -3.76
N ARG A 416 -45.06 11.55 -4.37
CA ARG A 416 -45.07 13.02 -4.43
C ARG A 416 -46.49 13.53 -4.37
N VAL A 417 -46.72 14.63 -3.66
CA VAL A 417 -47.94 15.42 -3.79
C VAL A 417 -47.56 16.83 -4.18
N ALA A 418 -48.17 17.37 -5.22
CA ALA A 418 -47.87 18.70 -5.74
C ALA A 418 -49.14 19.48 -6.09
N VAL A 419 -49.06 20.79 -5.90
CA VAL A 419 -50.09 21.74 -6.33
C VAL A 419 -49.49 22.68 -7.37
N GLY A 420 -50.30 23.19 -8.28
CA GLY A 420 -49.77 24.08 -9.29
C GLY A 420 -50.82 24.72 -10.16
N PHE A 421 -50.31 25.27 -11.26
CA PHE A 421 -51.12 25.92 -12.27
C PHE A 421 -50.67 25.47 -13.64
N GLN A 422 -51.63 25.42 -14.55
CA GLN A 422 -51.39 25.30 -15.97
C GLN A 422 -51.90 26.55 -16.68
N PHE A 423 -51.28 26.87 -17.81
CA PHE A 423 -51.61 27.97 -18.69
C PHE A 423 -51.60 27.49 -20.14
N GLY A 424 -52.62 27.85 -20.92
CA GLY A 424 -52.64 27.63 -22.36
C GLY A 424 -54.01 27.29 -22.93
N ASN A 425 -54.02 26.68 -24.12
CA ASN A 425 -55.24 26.26 -24.80
C ASN A 425 -55.39 24.74 -24.68
N TRP A 426 -56.36 24.30 -23.89
CA TRP A 426 -56.67 22.88 -23.67
C TRP A 426 -57.94 22.41 -24.36
N ILE A 427 -57.93 21.14 -24.75
CA ILE A 427 -59.10 20.41 -25.20
C ILE A 427 -59.71 19.72 -23.98
N ARG A 428 -60.94 20.08 -23.60
CA ARG A 428 -61.58 19.52 -22.41
C ARG A 428 -62.19 18.15 -22.71
N PRO A 429 -62.32 17.26 -21.71
CA PRO A 429 -62.90 15.92 -21.92
C PRO A 429 -64.29 15.93 -22.58
N LYS A 430 -65.12 16.92 -22.24
CA LYS A 430 -66.46 17.11 -22.84
C LYS A 430 -66.44 17.44 -24.34
N GLU A 431 -65.29 17.88 -24.88
CA GLU A 431 -65.11 18.23 -26.29
C GLU A 431 -64.67 17.01 -27.13
N PHE A 432 -64.21 15.92 -26.51
CA PHE A 432 -63.59 14.79 -27.22
C PHE A 432 -64.50 14.11 -28.25
N ALA A 433 -65.78 13.93 -27.92
CA ALA A 433 -66.76 13.33 -28.83
C ALA A 433 -67.14 14.25 -30.01
N GLY A 434 -67.02 15.57 -29.86
CA GLY A 434 -67.32 16.53 -30.91
C GLY A 434 -66.18 16.72 -31.93
N LEU A 435 -64.97 16.26 -31.59
CA LEU A 435 -63.78 16.42 -32.43
C LEU A 435 -63.55 15.19 -33.29
N LYS A 436 -63.30 15.39 -34.59
CA LYS A 436 -62.88 14.32 -35.52
C LYS A 436 -61.36 14.11 -35.52
N SER A 437 -60.59 15.14 -35.18
CA SER A 437 -59.13 15.07 -35.06
C SER A 437 -58.68 14.31 -33.79
N PRO A 438 -57.43 13.80 -33.74
CA PRO A 438 -56.86 13.27 -32.50
C PRO A 438 -56.86 14.30 -31.35
N VAL A 439 -56.77 13.81 -30.11
CA VAL A 439 -56.59 14.64 -28.90
C VAL A 439 -55.26 14.27 -28.21
N PRO A 440 -54.64 15.17 -27.43
CA PRO A 440 -53.34 14.88 -26.81
C PRO A 440 -53.38 13.62 -25.93
N MET A 441 -52.44 12.69 -26.11
CA MET A 441 -52.31 11.46 -25.30
C MET A 441 -51.47 11.65 -24.04
N ASP A 442 -51.72 10.81 -23.04
CA ASP A 442 -50.80 10.67 -21.91
C ASP A 442 -49.55 9.93 -22.38
N VAL A 443 -48.37 10.50 -22.15
CA VAL A 443 -47.09 9.88 -22.50
C VAL A 443 -46.53 9.28 -21.21
N PRO A 444 -46.32 7.95 -21.15
CA PRO A 444 -45.75 7.32 -19.97
C PRO A 444 -44.35 7.86 -19.69
N ARG A 445 -44.14 8.42 -18.50
CA ARG A 445 -42.84 8.95 -18.08
C ARG A 445 -41.79 7.84 -18.03
N ILE A 446 -40.54 8.16 -18.39
CA ILE A 446 -39.40 7.26 -18.17
C ILE A 446 -39.20 7.08 -16.66
N ARG A 447 -39.29 5.83 -16.22
CA ARG A 447 -38.93 5.39 -14.87
C ARG A 447 -37.63 4.62 -14.94
N TYR A 448 -36.83 4.72 -13.90
CA TYR A 448 -35.51 4.09 -13.86
C TYR A 448 -35.18 3.62 -12.45
N GLU A 449 -34.29 2.65 -12.35
CA GLU A 449 -33.69 2.23 -11.11
C GLU A 449 -32.17 2.38 -11.17
N MET A 450 -31.53 2.36 -10.01
CA MET A 450 -30.09 2.44 -9.89
C MET A 450 -29.54 1.08 -9.50
N LEU A 451 -28.61 0.56 -10.30
CA LEU A 451 -28.03 -0.77 -10.15
C LEU A 451 -26.52 -0.68 -10.03
N THR A 452 -25.93 -1.70 -9.41
CA THR A 452 -24.48 -1.84 -9.29
C THR A 452 -24.04 -3.19 -9.83
N ARG A 453 -22.91 -3.21 -10.54
CA ARG A 453 -22.25 -4.44 -10.98
C ARG A 453 -20.75 -4.37 -10.70
N THR A 454 -20.13 -5.53 -10.49
CA THR A 454 -18.68 -5.65 -10.43
C THR A 454 -18.18 -6.07 -11.82
N VAL A 455 -17.26 -5.30 -12.38
CA VAL A 455 -16.64 -5.55 -13.69
C VAL A 455 -15.15 -5.74 -13.49
N ARG A 456 -14.61 -6.78 -14.12
CA ARG A 456 -13.17 -7.00 -14.19
C ARG A 456 -12.68 -6.75 -15.61
N THR A 457 -11.61 -5.98 -15.78
CA THR A 457 -11.07 -5.58 -17.08
C THR A 457 -9.68 -6.15 -17.40
N GLY A 458 -9.11 -6.95 -16.50
CA GLY A 458 -7.77 -7.52 -16.63
C GLY A 458 -7.50 -8.61 -15.59
N ASN A 459 -6.26 -9.11 -15.58
CA ASN A 459 -5.75 -10.06 -14.59
C ASN A 459 -4.31 -9.70 -14.25
N ASP A 460 -4.04 -9.37 -12.99
CA ASP A 460 -2.67 -9.26 -12.48
C ASP A 460 -2.18 -10.65 -12.09
N PRO A 461 -0.92 -11.02 -12.37
CA PRO A 461 -0.39 -12.32 -11.94
C PRO A 461 -0.24 -12.36 -10.41
N PRO A 462 -0.36 -13.55 -9.80
CA PRO A 462 -0.18 -13.72 -8.36
C PRO A 462 1.27 -13.49 -7.95
N VAL A 463 1.45 -13.06 -6.70
CA VAL A 463 2.75 -12.85 -6.07
C VAL A 463 3.09 -14.09 -5.24
N ALA A 464 4.17 -14.78 -5.61
CA ALA A 464 4.73 -15.86 -4.80
C ALA A 464 5.60 -15.27 -3.68
N ASP A 465 5.45 -15.82 -2.48
CA ASP A 465 6.35 -15.62 -1.35
C ASP A 465 6.70 -16.99 -0.78
N ALA A 466 7.99 -17.36 -0.83
CA ALA A 466 8.48 -18.64 -0.35
C ALA A 466 8.94 -18.61 1.13
N GLY A 467 8.75 -17.47 1.80
CA GLY A 467 9.27 -17.20 3.13
C GLY A 467 10.76 -16.80 3.12
N PRO A 468 11.29 -16.38 4.29
CA PRO A 468 12.70 -16.04 4.43
C PRO A 468 13.61 -17.28 4.36
N ASP A 469 14.87 -17.05 4.00
CA ASP A 469 15.90 -18.10 4.07
C ASP A 469 16.09 -18.62 5.51
N GLN A 470 16.25 -19.93 5.63
CA GLN A 470 16.41 -20.65 6.89
C GLN A 470 17.87 -21.05 7.09
N ILE A 471 18.61 -20.28 7.87
CA ILE A 471 20.06 -20.43 8.03
C ILE A 471 20.40 -21.01 9.40
N GLY A 472 21.21 -22.07 9.43
CA GLY A 472 21.68 -22.69 10.67
C GLY A 472 20.60 -23.46 11.43
N VAL A 473 19.56 -23.92 10.72
CA VAL A 473 18.49 -24.72 11.32
C VAL A 473 19.00 -26.12 11.66
N ALA A 474 18.45 -26.75 12.70
CA ALA A 474 18.81 -28.13 13.04
C ALA A 474 18.50 -29.09 11.88
N ALA A 475 19.37 -30.07 11.65
CA ALA A 475 19.07 -31.16 10.71
C ALA A 475 17.83 -31.94 11.16
N GLY A 476 17.09 -32.51 10.21
CA GLY A 476 15.80 -33.15 10.45
C GLY A 476 14.65 -32.51 9.67
N PRO A 477 13.39 -32.65 10.13
CA PRO A 477 12.22 -32.11 9.43
C PRO A 477 12.24 -30.58 9.38
N ILE A 478 12.18 -30.02 8.17
CA ILE A 478 12.10 -28.58 7.89
C ILE A 478 10.80 -28.27 7.15
N HIS A 479 10.19 -27.14 7.49
CA HIS A 479 8.98 -26.61 6.86
C HIS A 479 9.33 -25.47 5.90
N LEU A 480 8.75 -25.50 4.71
CA LEU A 480 8.71 -24.39 3.76
C LEU A 480 7.32 -23.75 3.86
N ASP A 481 7.24 -22.43 3.92
CA ASP A 481 5.99 -21.72 4.15
C ASP A 481 5.71 -20.71 3.04
N GLY A 482 4.67 -20.99 2.25
CA GLY A 482 4.21 -20.17 1.14
C GLY A 482 3.07 -19.22 1.49
N SER A 483 2.65 -19.16 2.77
CA SER A 483 1.43 -18.47 3.21
C SER A 483 1.41 -16.96 2.99
N GLY A 484 2.57 -16.35 2.71
CA GLY A 484 2.68 -14.95 2.28
C GLY A 484 2.26 -14.70 0.83
N SER A 485 2.03 -15.75 0.04
CA SER A 485 1.63 -15.63 -1.36
C SER A 485 0.19 -15.15 -1.50
N TYR A 486 -0.09 -14.28 -2.48
CA TYR A 486 -1.43 -13.76 -2.72
C TYR A 486 -1.64 -13.33 -4.18
N ASP A 487 -2.90 -13.24 -4.59
CA ASP A 487 -3.28 -12.63 -5.86
C ASP A 487 -3.78 -11.18 -5.64
N PRO A 488 -3.26 -10.17 -6.37
CA PRO A 488 -3.68 -8.78 -6.21
C PRO A 488 -5.15 -8.52 -6.56
N ASP A 489 -5.74 -9.36 -7.41
CA ASP A 489 -7.14 -9.29 -7.78
C ASP A 489 -8.02 -10.23 -6.93
N GLY A 490 -7.45 -10.87 -5.91
CA GLY A 490 -8.15 -11.74 -4.96
C GLY A 490 -8.56 -13.09 -5.53
N ASP A 491 -8.00 -13.50 -6.67
CA ASP A 491 -8.28 -14.81 -7.23
C ASP A 491 -7.68 -15.94 -6.37
N PRO A 492 -8.33 -17.12 -6.28
CA PRO A 492 -7.75 -18.27 -5.60
C PRO A 492 -6.44 -18.70 -6.25
N ILE A 493 -5.41 -18.96 -5.43
CA ILE A 493 -4.10 -19.41 -5.91
C ILE A 493 -3.83 -20.87 -5.56
N THR A 494 -3.10 -21.54 -6.44
CA THR A 494 -2.56 -22.89 -6.23
C THR A 494 -1.05 -22.82 -5.99
N TYR A 495 -0.50 -23.83 -5.31
CA TYR A 495 0.90 -23.87 -4.90
C TYR A 495 1.62 -25.04 -5.56
N GLN A 496 2.91 -24.86 -5.87
CA GLN A 496 3.78 -25.93 -6.34
C GLN A 496 5.23 -25.66 -5.90
N TRP A 497 5.75 -26.53 -5.05
CA TRP A 497 7.12 -26.54 -4.57
C TRP A 497 7.99 -27.49 -5.39
N GLU A 498 9.19 -27.03 -5.74
CA GLU A 498 10.18 -27.81 -6.48
C GLU A 498 11.57 -27.58 -5.89
N GLN A 499 12.34 -28.65 -5.70
CA GLN A 499 13.75 -28.52 -5.34
C GLN A 499 14.56 -28.05 -6.55
N VAL A 500 15.36 -27.01 -6.37
CA VAL A 500 16.22 -26.42 -7.41
C VAL A 500 17.65 -26.93 -7.31
N SER A 501 18.18 -27.06 -6.10
CA SER A 501 19.57 -27.49 -5.86
C SER A 501 19.77 -28.11 -4.46
N GLY A 502 20.95 -28.70 -4.24
CA GLY A 502 21.30 -29.45 -3.03
C GLY A 502 21.13 -30.96 -3.21
N PRO A 503 21.46 -31.77 -2.19
CA PRO A 503 21.17 -33.20 -2.19
C PRO A 503 19.68 -33.48 -2.40
N THR A 504 19.33 -34.46 -3.22
CA THR A 504 17.92 -34.76 -3.53
C THR A 504 17.14 -35.18 -2.28
N VAL A 505 16.00 -34.55 -2.04
CA VAL A 505 15.08 -34.85 -0.93
C VAL A 505 13.66 -35.10 -1.44
N SER A 506 12.88 -35.84 -0.67
CA SER A 506 11.44 -36.00 -0.91
C SER A 506 10.66 -34.89 -0.21
N LEU A 507 9.83 -34.15 -0.97
CA LEU A 507 8.93 -33.14 -0.44
C LEU A 507 7.57 -33.78 -0.10
N THR A 508 7.03 -33.48 1.08
CA THR A 508 5.65 -33.82 1.48
C THR A 508 4.81 -32.55 1.50
N GLY A 509 3.67 -32.54 0.80
CA GLY A 509 2.86 -31.33 0.64
C GLY A 509 3.36 -30.39 -0.47
N MET A 510 3.92 -30.94 -1.56
CA MET A 510 4.49 -30.11 -2.63
C MET A 510 3.47 -29.16 -3.29
N ASN A 511 2.17 -29.45 -3.23
CA ASN A 511 1.11 -28.60 -3.80
C ASN A 511 0.27 -27.90 -2.74
N THR A 512 0.76 -27.80 -1.50
CA THR A 512 0.08 -27.13 -0.39
C THR A 512 0.83 -25.85 0.01
N VAL A 513 0.15 -24.99 0.78
CA VAL A 513 0.71 -23.72 1.28
C VAL A 513 2.02 -23.96 2.02
N GLN A 514 2.05 -24.98 2.88
CA GLN A 514 3.25 -25.44 3.56
C GLN A 514 3.70 -26.78 2.99
N SER A 515 5.01 -26.95 2.81
CA SER A 515 5.65 -28.19 2.36
C SER A 515 6.74 -28.58 3.36
N THR A 516 7.11 -29.86 3.41
CA THR A 516 8.11 -30.36 4.35
C THR A 516 9.11 -31.30 3.70
N PHE A 517 10.33 -31.33 4.24
CA PHE A 517 11.38 -32.28 3.85
C PHE A 517 12.32 -32.54 5.02
N THR A 518 13.19 -33.56 4.89
CA THR A 518 14.21 -33.88 5.89
C THR A 518 15.58 -33.39 5.43
N ALA A 519 16.15 -32.42 6.14
CA ALA A 519 17.48 -31.88 5.87
C ALA A 519 18.57 -32.74 6.54
N ALA A 520 19.66 -33.00 5.82
CA ALA A 520 20.86 -33.63 6.36
C ALA A 520 21.80 -32.58 6.98
N GLU A 521 22.59 -33.00 7.97
CA GLU A 521 23.54 -32.17 8.70
C GLU A 521 24.56 -31.50 7.77
N GLY A 522 24.79 -30.20 7.95
CA GLY A 522 25.76 -29.41 7.19
C GLY A 522 25.45 -29.23 5.69
N GLN A 523 24.24 -29.56 5.23
CA GLN A 523 23.82 -29.43 3.84
C GLN A 523 23.00 -28.16 3.58
N ALA A 524 23.03 -27.70 2.33
CA ALA A 524 22.22 -26.59 1.85
C ALA A 524 21.29 -27.03 0.71
N TYR A 525 20.06 -26.50 0.73
CA TYR A 525 18.97 -26.81 -0.20
C TYR A 525 18.34 -25.51 -0.69
N THR A 526 17.97 -25.46 -1.96
CA THR A 526 17.18 -24.34 -2.50
C THR A 526 15.90 -24.88 -3.11
N PHE A 527 14.77 -24.26 -2.77
CA PHE A 527 13.45 -24.60 -3.28
C PHE A 527 12.85 -23.41 -4.02
N ARG A 528 12.03 -23.71 -5.02
CA ARG A 528 11.21 -22.73 -5.75
C ARG A 528 9.75 -23.00 -5.45
N LEU A 529 9.05 -21.97 -5.02
CA LEU A 529 7.59 -21.94 -4.99
C LEU A 529 7.10 -21.31 -6.30
N THR A 530 6.18 -21.98 -6.98
CA THR A 530 5.36 -21.40 -8.05
C THR A 530 3.93 -21.31 -7.56
N VAL A 531 3.31 -20.14 -7.71
CA VAL A 531 1.87 -19.96 -7.49
C VAL A 531 1.17 -19.61 -8.78
N ARG A 532 -0.06 -20.10 -8.97
CA ARG A 532 -0.88 -19.84 -10.17
C ARG A 532 -2.30 -19.49 -9.77
N ASP A 533 -2.87 -18.49 -10.42
CA ASP A 533 -4.29 -18.16 -10.31
C ASP A 533 -5.15 -19.07 -11.22
N ASP A 534 -6.47 -18.95 -11.15
CA ASP A 534 -7.43 -19.69 -11.97
C ASP A 534 -7.67 -19.07 -13.37
N ARG A 535 -6.95 -17.99 -13.70
CA ARG A 535 -7.05 -17.23 -14.96
C ARG A 535 -5.78 -17.29 -15.81
N GLY A 536 -4.78 -18.06 -15.38
CA GLY A 536 -3.54 -18.35 -16.11
C GLY A 536 -2.32 -17.50 -15.72
N GLY A 537 -2.44 -16.59 -14.75
CA GLY A 537 -1.29 -15.87 -14.18
C GLY A 537 -0.41 -16.77 -13.30
N SER A 538 0.87 -16.43 -13.19
CA SER A 538 1.81 -17.18 -12.35
C SER A 538 2.89 -16.30 -11.74
N GLY A 539 3.25 -16.57 -10.49
CA GLY A 539 4.38 -15.97 -9.77
C GLY A 539 5.36 -17.03 -9.25
N GLN A 540 6.61 -16.65 -9.03
CA GLN A 540 7.64 -17.55 -8.50
C GLN A 540 8.52 -16.88 -7.44
N ALA A 541 8.88 -17.63 -6.41
CA ALA A 541 9.80 -17.24 -5.35
C ALA A 541 10.74 -18.39 -5.00
N ARG A 542 11.85 -18.08 -4.33
CA ARG A 542 12.83 -19.08 -3.86
C ARG A 542 13.12 -18.89 -2.39
N VAL A 543 13.47 -20.00 -1.75
CA VAL A 543 13.94 -20.06 -0.36
C VAL A 543 15.12 -21.01 -0.26
N THR A 544 16.11 -20.63 0.53
CA THR A 544 17.30 -21.43 0.82
C THR A 544 17.26 -21.91 2.26
N VAL A 545 17.56 -23.19 2.46
CA VAL A 545 17.68 -23.83 3.77
C VAL A 545 19.11 -24.33 3.93
N THR A 546 19.78 -23.89 5.00
CA THR A 546 21.12 -24.36 5.39
C THR A 546 21.03 -25.02 6.75
N ALA A 547 21.24 -26.33 6.81
CA ALA A 547 21.27 -27.07 8.05
C ALA A 547 22.60 -26.86 8.79
N ALA A 548 22.53 -26.64 10.10
CA ALA A 548 23.70 -26.51 10.95
C ALA A 548 24.53 -27.80 10.96
N THR A 549 25.84 -27.64 11.08
CA THR A 549 26.76 -28.74 11.40
C THR A 549 26.82 -28.88 12.92
N VAL A 550 26.65 -30.09 13.44
CA VAL A 550 26.79 -30.38 14.87
C VAL A 550 28.28 -30.51 15.17
N VAL A 551 28.82 -29.55 15.92
CA VAL A 551 30.19 -29.63 16.43
C VAL A 551 30.23 -30.68 17.55
N ARG A 552 30.85 -31.84 17.29
CA ARG A 552 31.01 -32.91 18.28
C ARG A 552 32.32 -32.73 19.05
N PRO A 553 32.30 -32.74 20.40
CA PRO A 553 33.50 -32.54 21.21
C PRO A 553 34.49 -33.70 21.01
N GLN A 554 35.64 -33.39 20.41
CA GLN A 554 36.71 -34.36 20.18
C GLN A 554 37.49 -34.60 21.47
N VAL A 555 37.77 -35.87 21.79
CA VAL A 555 38.58 -36.25 22.96
C VAL A 555 40.03 -35.82 22.73
N ARG A 556 40.66 -35.23 23.74
CA ARG A 556 42.08 -34.84 23.69
C ARG A 556 42.78 -35.27 24.98
N ILE A 557 44.00 -35.78 24.85
CA ILE A 557 44.92 -35.96 25.98
C ILE A 557 45.82 -34.73 26.01
N LEU A 558 45.66 -33.88 27.03
CA LEU A 558 46.45 -32.67 27.19
C LEU A 558 47.84 -32.99 27.75
N ARG A 559 47.92 -34.02 28.60
CA ARG A 559 49.16 -34.41 29.29
C ARG A 559 49.13 -35.88 29.69
N PHE A 560 50.25 -36.58 29.54
CA PHE A 560 50.51 -37.86 30.19
C PHE A 560 52.01 -38.02 30.42
N LEU A 561 52.45 -37.99 31.68
CA LEU A 561 53.88 -37.96 32.04
C LEU A 561 54.16 -38.91 33.19
N ALA A 562 55.36 -39.50 33.18
CA ALA A 562 55.94 -40.21 34.30
C ALA A 562 57.02 -39.33 34.96
N THR A 563 56.98 -39.16 36.28
CA THR A 563 57.94 -38.31 37.00
C THR A 563 58.37 -38.93 38.33
N PRO A 564 59.67 -39.22 38.53
CA PRO A 564 60.74 -39.19 37.52
C PRO A 564 60.54 -40.25 36.44
N ALA A 565 60.99 -40.00 35.21
CA ALA A 565 60.90 -40.96 34.11
C ALA A 565 61.95 -42.10 34.20
N GLN A 566 62.96 -41.95 35.07
CA GLN A 566 63.95 -42.97 35.39
C GLN A 566 63.94 -43.23 36.90
N ILE A 567 63.90 -44.50 37.28
CA ILE A 567 63.94 -44.97 38.67
C ILE A 567 64.89 -46.16 38.81
N LYS A 568 65.36 -46.45 40.03
CA LYS A 568 66.00 -47.73 40.36
C LYS A 568 64.95 -48.76 40.76
N VAL A 569 65.31 -50.04 40.70
CA VAL A 569 64.45 -51.13 41.18
C VAL A 569 64.08 -50.87 42.65
N GLY A 570 62.78 -50.84 42.95
CA GLY A 570 62.24 -50.57 44.29
C GLY A 570 61.85 -49.11 44.55
N GLU A 571 62.18 -48.18 43.65
CA GLU A 571 61.71 -46.79 43.70
C GLU A 571 60.34 -46.63 43.02
N VAL A 572 59.72 -45.46 43.18
CA VAL A 572 58.39 -45.13 42.62
C VAL A 572 58.49 -44.01 41.59
N SER A 573 57.69 -44.10 40.53
CA SER A 573 57.42 -43.01 39.59
C SER A 573 55.95 -42.61 39.70
N THR A 574 55.64 -41.32 39.52
CA THR A 574 54.26 -40.83 39.48
C THR A 574 53.83 -40.64 38.04
N LEU A 575 52.83 -41.40 37.59
CA LEU A 575 52.09 -41.11 36.37
C LEU A 575 51.11 -39.97 36.65
N SER A 576 51.01 -39.03 35.72
CA SER A 576 50.08 -37.90 35.82
C SER A 576 49.47 -37.59 34.47
N TRP A 577 48.15 -37.43 34.42
CA TRP A 577 47.41 -37.20 33.18
C TRP A 577 46.37 -36.11 33.29
N GLU A 578 46.06 -35.54 32.13
CA GLU A 578 45.00 -34.56 31.96
C GLU A 578 44.34 -34.78 30.59
N THR A 579 43.01 -34.83 30.58
CA THR A 579 42.18 -35.10 29.40
C THR A 579 41.08 -34.04 29.27
N GLU A 580 40.67 -33.79 28.03
CA GLU A 580 39.59 -32.87 27.66
C GLU A 580 38.54 -33.65 26.83
N ASN A 581 37.26 -33.45 27.14
CA ASN A 581 36.10 -34.10 26.47
C ASN A 581 36.03 -35.64 26.57
N ALA A 582 36.82 -36.28 27.43
CA ALA A 582 36.72 -37.71 27.71
C ALA A 582 35.59 -37.99 28.71
N THR A 583 34.88 -39.12 28.54
CA THR A 583 33.93 -39.66 29.52
C THR A 583 34.48 -40.89 30.24
N GLU A 584 35.51 -41.54 29.69
CA GLU A 584 36.19 -42.69 30.28
C GLU A 584 37.69 -42.62 29.98
N VAL A 585 38.54 -42.94 30.97
CA VAL A 585 40.00 -42.96 30.85
C VAL A 585 40.55 -44.25 31.47
N THR A 586 41.43 -44.95 30.76
CA THR A 586 42.10 -46.16 31.24
C THR A 586 43.61 -46.06 31.08
N ILE A 587 44.37 -46.71 31.97
CA ILE A 587 45.83 -46.85 31.87
C ILE A 587 46.18 -48.34 31.85
N SER A 588 46.99 -48.77 30.86
CA SER A 588 47.43 -50.16 30.75
C SER A 588 48.13 -50.64 32.01
N GLY A 589 47.67 -51.75 32.59
CA GLY A 589 48.21 -52.31 33.83
C GLY A 589 47.66 -51.70 35.13
N ILE A 590 46.83 -50.66 35.04
CA ILE A 590 46.15 -50.02 36.19
C ILE A 590 44.64 -50.18 36.09
N GLY A 591 44.09 -50.10 34.87
CA GLY A 591 42.64 -50.17 34.63
C GLY A 591 42.01 -48.79 34.46
N GLU A 592 40.73 -48.67 34.81
CA GLU A 592 39.99 -47.41 34.74
C GLU A 592 40.45 -46.43 35.82
N VAL A 593 40.65 -45.17 35.42
CA VAL A 593 41.11 -44.09 36.29
C VAL A 593 40.23 -42.86 36.10
N GLY A 594 40.31 -41.90 37.02
CA GLY A 594 39.58 -40.63 36.89
C GLY A 594 39.98 -39.87 35.62
N LEU A 595 39.11 -38.98 35.13
CA LEU A 595 39.34 -38.23 33.88
C LEU A 595 40.66 -37.43 33.88
N ASN A 596 41.03 -36.93 35.06
CA ASN A 596 42.30 -36.27 35.35
C ASN A 596 42.84 -36.83 36.67
N GLY A 597 44.16 -36.95 36.80
CA GLY A 597 44.70 -37.43 38.06
C GLY A 597 46.19 -37.77 38.04
N THR A 598 46.61 -38.38 39.13
CA THR A 598 47.93 -38.94 39.32
C THR A 598 47.83 -40.33 39.96
N THR A 599 48.80 -41.19 39.68
CA THR A 599 48.93 -42.48 40.36
C THR A 599 50.40 -42.88 40.42
N THR A 600 50.81 -43.51 41.51
CA THR A 600 52.18 -43.97 41.70
C THR A 600 52.34 -45.39 41.18
N VAL A 601 53.44 -45.67 40.48
CA VAL A 601 53.82 -46.98 39.97
C VAL A 601 55.24 -47.33 40.38
N SER A 602 55.51 -48.61 40.61
CA SER A 602 56.84 -49.14 40.99
C SER A 602 57.22 -50.36 40.13
N PRO A 603 57.39 -50.19 38.81
CA PRO A 603 57.70 -51.32 37.94
C PRO A 603 59.10 -51.90 38.24
N ALA A 604 59.24 -53.22 38.17
CA ALA A 604 60.52 -53.92 38.39
C ALA A 604 61.46 -53.85 37.17
N GLU A 605 60.89 -53.63 35.98
CA GLU A 605 61.60 -53.48 34.70
C GLU A 605 61.08 -52.25 33.97
N THR A 606 61.82 -51.76 32.97
CA THR A 606 61.38 -50.62 32.15
C THR A 606 60.00 -50.89 31.56
N THR A 607 59.01 -50.09 31.97
CA THR A 607 57.59 -50.33 31.65
C THR A 607 57.01 -49.11 30.95
N THR A 608 56.34 -49.34 29.83
CA THR A 608 55.58 -48.32 29.10
C THR A 608 54.11 -48.45 29.45
N TYR A 609 53.54 -47.36 29.97
CA TYR A 609 52.12 -47.22 30.24
C TYR A 609 51.44 -46.54 29.05
N THR A 610 50.27 -47.01 28.66
CA THR A 610 49.40 -46.40 27.64
C THR A 610 48.17 -45.83 28.34
N LEU A 611 47.96 -44.52 28.22
CA LEU A 611 46.73 -43.83 28.60
C LEU A 611 45.79 -43.83 27.40
N THR A 612 44.56 -44.28 27.60
CA THR A 612 43.49 -44.29 26.60
C THR A 612 42.31 -43.48 27.13
N ALA A 613 41.92 -42.43 26.41
CA ALA A 613 40.77 -41.58 26.74
C ALA A 613 39.72 -41.71 25.63
N LYS A 614 38.44 -41.86 26.00
CA LYS A 614 37.33 -42.00 25.03
C LYS A 614 36.06 -41.26 25.47
N ASN A 615 35.19 -41.00 24.49
CA ASN A 615 33.81 -40.58 24.66
C ASN A 615 32.90 -41.28 23.61
N GLU A 616 31.62 -40.90 23.53
CA GLU A 616 30.68 -41.46 22.56
C GLU A 616 31.02 -41.17 21.08
N PHE A 617 31.93 -40.21 20.81
CA PHE A 617 32.30 -39.77 19.47
C PHE A 617 33.71 -40.23 19.04
N GLY A 618 34.53 -40.80 19.93
CA GLY A 618 35.87 -41.27 19.57
C GLY A 618 36.78 -41.64 20.74
N GLN A 619 37.99 -42.09 20.42
CA GLN A 619 39.03 -42.52 21.36
C GLN A 619 40.41 -42.05 20.89
N VAL A 620 41.26 -41.61 21.83
CA VAL A 620 42.66 -41.26 21.60
C VAL A 620 43.55 -41.94 22.63
N SER A 621 44.84 -42.15 22.34
CA SER A 621 45.78 -42.77 23.28
C SER A 621 47.18 -42.20 23.17
N THR A 622 47.93 -42.21 24.26
CA THR A 622 49.34 -41.80 24.33
C THR A 622 50.09 -42.63 25.35
N THR A 623 51.42 -42.57 25.37
CA THR A 623 52.25 -43.40 26.25
C THR A 623 53.17 -42.58 27.16
N ALA A 624 53.51 -43.14 28.31
CA ALA A 624 54.55 -42.65 29.21
C ALA A 624 55.40 -43.84 29.67
N THR A 625 56.73 -43.74 29.53
CA THR A 625 57.66 -44.83 29.88
C THR A 625 58.40 -44.51 31.16
N VAL A 626 58.41 -45.46 32.09
CA VAL A 626 59.24 -45.46 33.29
C VAL A 626 60.42 -46.40 33.03
N GLN A 627 61.63 -45.85 32.91
CA GLN A 627 62.86 -46.63 32.74
C GLN A 627 63.40 -47.08 34.10
N VAL A 628 63.72 -48.37 34.22
CA VAL A 628 64.28 -48.94 35.44
C VAL A 628 65.74 -49.28 35.21
N THR A 629 66.65 -48.64 35.96
CA THR A 629 68.09 -48.90 35.89
C THR A 629 68.51 -49.93 36.94
N ALA A 630 69.22 -50.98 36.52
CA ALA A 630 69.84 -51.95 37.41
C ALA A 630 71.07 -51.32 38.10
N VAL A 631 71.26 -51.58 39.40
CA VAL A 631 72.42 -51.10 40.16
C VAL A 631 73.65 -51.94 39.80
N GLY A 632 74.61 -51.37 39.06
CA GLY A 632 75.95 -51.94 38.88
C GLY A 632 76.88 -51.63 40.07
N PRO A 633 77.94 -52.43 40.32
CA PRO A 633 78.86 -52.23 41.44
C PRO A 633 79.71 -50.94 41.29
N PRO A 634 80.21 -50.34 42.39
CA PRO A 634 80.88 -49.03 42.37
C PRO A 634 82.24 -49.06 41.64
N GLU A 635 82.56 -47.97 40.93
CA GLU A 635 83.83 -47.78 40.24
C GLU A 635 85.03 -47.71 41.22
N PRO A 636 86.23 -48.18 40.82
CA PRO A 636 87.42 -48.10 41.65
C PRO A 636 87.88 -46.64 41.86
N SER A 637 88.34 -46.35 43.08
CA SER A 637 88.92 -45.05 43.46
C SER A 637 90.24 -44.80 42.72
N ASN A 638 90.41 -43.61 42.16
CA ASN A 638 91.63 -43.16 41.50
C ASN A 638 92.79 -42.94 42.49
N HIS A 639 94.00 -43.43 42.17
CA HIS A 639 95.24 -43.17 42.88
C HIS A 639 96.07 -42.12 42.12
N PRO A 640 96.77 -41.20 42.81
CA PRO A 640 97.60 -40.20 42.13
C PRO A 640 98.83 -40.83 41.45
N PRO A 641 99.33 -40.25 40.35
CA PRO A 641 100.53 -40.74 39.67
C PRO A 641 101.78 -40.55 40.54
N VAL A 642 102.85 -41.28 40.25
CA VAL A 642 104.16 -41.13 40.90
C VAL A 642 105.14 -40.48 39.94
N ALA A 643 105.61 -39.28 40.30
CA ALA A 643 106.65 -38.58 39.55
C ALA A 643 108.03 -39.15 39.85
N ASP A 644 108.83 -39.38 38.81
CA ASP A 644 110.26 -39.69 38.92
C ASP A 644 111.02 -38.76 37.97
N ALA A 645 111.84 -37.86 38.52
CA ALA A 645 112.62 -36.89 37.76
C ALA A 645 113.99 -37.45 37.28
N GLY A 646 114.27 -38.73 37.55
CA GLY A 646 115.55 -39.35 37.29
C GLY A 646 116.63 -38.94 38.30
N PRO A 647 117.78 -39.64 38.31
CA PRO A 647 118.86 -39.37 39.25
C PRO A 647 119.48 -37.98 39.02
N ASN A 648 120.12 -37.43 40.06
CA ASN A 648 120.98 -36.26 39.91
C ASN A 648 122.10 -36.55 38.92
N GLN A 649 122.49 -35.53 38.15
CA GLN A 649 123.46 -35.64 37.07
C GLN A 649 124.63 -34.68 37.28
N THR A 650 125.75 -34.94 36.59
CA THR A 650 126.90 -34.04 36.52
C THR A 650 127.31 -33.89 35.07
N THR A 651 127.60 -32.67 34.63
CA THR A 651 127.98 -32.38 33.23
C THR A 651 129.00 -31.24 33.16
N MET A 652 129.88 -31.29 32.16
CA MET A 652 130.75 -30.17 31.75
C MET A 652 130.23 -29.49 30.48
N ASN A 653 129.17 -30.04 29.86
CA ASN A 653 128.52 -29.43 28.70
C ASN A 653 127.55 -28.35 29.16
N ARG A 654 127.40 -27.29 28.35
CA ARG A 654 126.45 -26.20 28.62
C ARG A 654 124.97 -26.59 28.48
N GLU A 655 124.72 -27.88 28.27
CA GLU A 655 123.41 -28.51 28.23
C GLU A 655 123.43 -29.92 28.86
N ALA A 656 122.27 -30.37 29.34
CA ALA A 656 122.04 -31.73 29.84
C ALA A 656 120.63 -32.21 29.47
N GLN A 657 120.40 -33.52 29.46
CA GLN A 657 119.09 -34.10 29.22
C GLN A 657 118.53 -34.65 30.54
N LEU A 658 117.38 -34.14 30.97
CA LEU A 658 116.66 -34.71 32.11
C LEU A 658 115.89 -35.95 31.65
N ASN A 659 115.60 -36.87 32.57
CA ASN A 659 114.87 -38.09 32.25
C ASN A 659 113.78 -38.37 33.29
N GLY A 660 112.55 -38.04 32.93
CA GLY A 660 111.34 -38.27 33.70
C GLY A 660 110.57 -39.54 33.32
N SER A 661 111.08 -40.34 32.38
CA SER A 661 110.37 -41.50 31.83
C SER A 661 110.10 -42.63 32.85
N GLY A 662 110.68 -42.56 34.05
CA GLY A 662 110.35 -43.46 35.17
C GLY A 662 109.01 -43.14 35.86
N SER A 663 108.37 -42.01 35.52
CA SER A 663 107.07 -41.65 36.09
C SER A 663 105.97 -42.60 35.62
N SER A 664 105.06 -42.98 36.51
CA SER A 664 103.96 -43.93 36.20
C SER A 664 102.74 -43.69 37.08
N ASP A 665 101.58 -44.14 36.60
CA ASP A 665 100.36 -44.15 37.39
C ASP A 665 100.03 -45.58 37.89
N PRO A 666 99.73 -45.78 39.19
CA PRO A 666 99.40 -47.09 39.75
C PRO A 666 98.17 -47.76 39.09
N ASP A 667 97.24 -46.98 38.58
CA ASP A 667 96.02 -47.45 37.91
C ASP A 667 96.22 -47.63 36.39
N GLY A 668 97.41 -47.25 35.88
CA GLY A 668 97.76 -47.34 34.46
C GLY A 668 97.22 -46.19 33.61
N ASP A 669 96.70 -45.14 34.25
CA ASP A 669 96.17 -43.97 33.57
C ASP A 669 97.29 -43.21 32.80
N PRO A 670 96.99 -42.65 31.62
CA PRO A 670 97.98 -41.89 30.86
C PRO A 670 98.44 -40.64 31.63
N ILE A 671 99.76 -40.44 31.75
CA ILE A 671 100.33 -39.28 32.44
C ILE A 671 100.89 -38.23 31.47
N THR A 672 100.80 -36.97 31.88
CA THR A 672 101.41 -35.82 31.19
C THR A 672 102.58 -35.25 32.00
N TYR A 673 103.58 -34.66 31.34
CA TYR A 673 104.80 -34.15 31.97
C TYR A 673 104.83 -32.62 31.99
N SER A 674 105.43 -32.02 33.03
CA SER A 674 105.70 -30.59 33.10
C SER A 674 106.95 -30.32 33.92
N TRP A 675 107.98 -29.74 33.30
CA TRP A 675 109.26 -29.43 33.90
C TRP A 675 109.40 -27.93 34.13
N ARG A 676 109.95 -27.55 35.29
CA ARG A 676 110.38 -26.18 35.56
C ARG A 676 111.70 -26.11 36.29
N VAL A 677 112.37 -24.98 36.19
CA VAL A 677 113.54 -24.68 37.03
C VAL A 677 113.04 -24.42 38.45
N ALA A 678 113.54 -25.18 39.42
CA ALA A 678 113.18 -25.08 40.83
C ALA A 678 114.29 -24.42 41.67
N GLY A 679 115.53 -24.41 41.18
CA GLY A 679 116.67 -23.75 41.82
C GLY A 679 116.80 -22.26 41.48
N ALA A 680 117.66 -21.55 42.22
CA ALA A 680 117.89 -20.11 42.01
C ALA A 680 118.65 -19.77 40.71
N LYS A 681 119.38 -20.74 40.14
CA LYS A 681 120.15 -20.54 38.90
C LYS A 681 119.25 -20.73 37.67
N PRO A 682 119.18 -19.76 36.74
CA PRO A 682 118.30 -19.83 35.59
C PRO A 682 118.82 -20.80 34.52
N ALA A 683 117.93 -21.66 34.02
CA ALA A 683 118.17 -22.53 32.88
C ALA A 683 116.99 -22.47 31.91
N GLN A 684 117.26 -22.65 30.62
CA GLN A 684 116.22 -22.79 29.60
C GLN A 684 115.89 -24.28 29.43
N ILE A 685 114.61 -24.64 29.54
CA ILE A 685 114.14 -26.02 29.33
C ILE A 685 113.46 -26.10 27.97
N ILE A 686 113.98 -26.96 27.08
CA ILE A 686 113.43 -27.23 25.75
C ILE A 686 112.68 -28.56 25.82
N GLY A 687 111.41 -28.57 25.41
CA GLY A 687 110.54 -29.74 25.52
C GLY A 687 110.02 -29.98 26.94
N ALA A 688 109.78 -28.92 27.72
CA ALA A 688 109.40 -28.98 29.14
C ALA A 688 108.13 -29.80 29.44
N ASN A 689 107.34 -30.16 28.44
CA ASN A 689 106.17 -31.04 28.58
C ASN A 689 106.42 -32.49 28.12
N THR A 690 107.68 -32.90 27.99
CA THR A 690 108.05 -34.26 27.54
C THR A 690 108.75 -35.04 28.67
N ALA A 691 108.80 -36.36 28.53
CA ALA A 691 109.50 -37.22 29.49
C ALA A 691 111.02 -36.95 29.52
N THR A 692 111.64 -36.49 28.42
CA THR A 692 113.09 -36.31 28.32
C THR A 692 113.49 -34.94 27.76
N PRO A 693 113.28 -33.83 28.51
CA PRO A 693 113.60 -32.49 28.04
C PRO A 693 115.12 -32.23 28.08
N THR A 694 115.55 -31.27 27.27
CA THR A 694 116.93 -30.77 27.29
C THR A 694 116.99 -29.43 28.03
N VAL A 695 117.91 -29.30 28.96
CA VAL A 695 118.16 -28.06 29.71
C VAL A 695 119.45 -27.39 29.23
N LYS A 696 119.42 -26.07 29.08
CA LYS A 696 120.57 -25.23 28.75
C LYS A 696 120.85 -24.27 29.89
N PHE A 697 122.07 -24.27 30.41
CA PHE A 697 122.45 -23.46 31.57
C PHE A 697 122.75 -22.01 31.15
N LEU A 698 122.11 -21.03 31.81
CA LEU A 698 122.22 -19.61 31.43
C LEU A 698 123.20 -18.82 32.32
N GLN A 699 123.74 -19.43 33.38
CA GLN A 699 124.75 -18.85 34.27
C GLN A 699 125.96 -19.78 34.44
N ASP A 700 126.99 -19.29 35.12
CA ASP A 700 128.22 -20.02 35.42
C ASP A 700 127.98 -21.22 36.37
N TYR A 701 129.00 -22.07 36.46
CA TYR A 701 129.04 -23.42 37.07
C TYR A 701 128.37 -23.54 38.45
N GLY A 702 127.74 -24.68 38.73
CA GLY A 702 127.11 -25.04 40.00
C GLY A 702 125.85 -25.89 39.82
N ASP A 703 125.09 -26.05 40.90
CA ASP A 703 123.89 -26.89 40.93
C ASP A 703 122.66 -26.20 40.32
N TYR A 704 122.05 -26.87 39.35
CA TYR A 704 120.76 -26.50 38.76
C TYR A 704 119.71 -27.53 39.17
N VAL A 705 118.66 -27.08 39.87
CA VAL A 705 117.58 -27.95 40.35
C VAL A 705 116.36 -27.79 39.44
N PHE A 706 115.79 -28.91 39.01
CA PHE A 706 114.61 -28.99 38.16
C PHE A 706 113.52 -29.81 38.85
N GLU A 707 112.27 -29.36 38.72
CA GLU A 707 111.11 -30.11 39.19
C GLU A 707 110.31 -30.65 38.01
N LEU A 708 110.01 -31.94 38.04
CA LEU A 708 109.01 -32.59 37.21
C LEU A 708 107.69 -32.64 37.97
N THR A 709 106.60 -32.25 37.32
CA THR A 709 105.22 -32.56 37.71
C THR A 709 104.62 -33.53 36.70
N VAL A 710 104.00 -34.62 37.17
CA VAL A 710 103.16 -35.49 36.33
C VAL A 710 101.70 -35.41 36.76
N THR A 711 100.78 -35.44 35.80
CA THR A 711 99.33 -35.37 36.00
C THR A 711 98.64 -36.49 35.24
N ASP A 712 97.77 -37.25 35.91
CA ASP A 712 96.90 -38.27 35.29
C ASP A 712 95.72 -37.62 34.52
N ASP A 713 94.93 -38.42 33.82
CA ASP A 713 93.80 -37.93 33.02
C ASP A 713 92.56 -37.51 33.85
N LYS A 714 92.53 -37.86 35.14
CA LYS A 714 91.50 -37.45 36.12
C LYS A 714 91.92 -36.23 36.95
N GLY A 715 93.14 -35.72 36.74
CA GLY A 715 93.66 -34.47 37.30
C GLY A 715 94.46 -34.59 38.59
N ALA A 716 94.76 -35.79 39.09
CA ALA A 716 95.65 -35.97 40.24
C ALA A 716 97.12 -35.78 39.82
N ARG A 717 97.96 -35.28 40.74
CA ARG A 717 99.32 -34.82 40.44
C ARG A 717 100.35 -35.29 41.45
N SER A 718 101.57 -35.52 40.98
CA SER A 718 102.77 -35.70 41.83
C SER A 718 103.96 -34.94 41.25
N THR A 719 104.94 -34.63 42.10
CA THR A 719 106.17 -33.93 41.70
C THR A 719 107.43 -34.65 42.18
N ALA A 720 108.53 -34.45 41.46
CA ALA A 720 109.87 -34.96 41.81
C ALA A 720 110.95 -33.95 41.40
N LEU A 721 112.06 -33.92 42.14
CA LEU A 721 113.19 -33.03 41.88
C LEU A 721 114.41 -33.80 41.38
N THR A 722 115.17 -33.20 40.48
CA THR A 722 116.51 -33.65 40.10
C THR A 722 117.47 -32.46 40.03
N THR A 723 118.73 -32.71 40.34
CA THR A 723 119.79 -31.70 40.31
C THR A 723 120.82 -32.06 39.26
N VAL A 724 121.15 -31.10 38.39
CA VAL A 724 122.28 -31.20 37.47
C VAL A 724 123.39 -30.28 37.95
N ASN A 725 124.51 -30.88 38.36
CA ASN A 725 125.71 -30.15 38.72
C ASN A 725 126.52 -29.84 37.45
N PHE A 726 126.53 -28.57 37.05
CA PHE A 726 127.27 -28.08 35.88
C PHE A 726 128.66 -27.59 36.32
N LEU A 727 129.71 -28.33 35.96
CA LEU A 727 131.09 -28.06 36.39
C LEU A 727 131.87 -27.21 35.37
N ASP A 728 132.89 -26.51 35.85
CA ASP A 728 133.89 -25.85 35.00
C ASP A 728 134.65 -26.92 34.19
N PRO A 729 134.75 -26.82 32.85
CA PRO A 729 135.39 -27.81 31.99
C PRO A 729 136.84 -28.15 32.32
#